data_AF-A0AAF0DZZ8-F1
#
_entry.id   AF-A0AAF0DZZ8-F1
#
_cell.length_a   1.000
_cell.length_b   1.000
_cell.length_c   1.000
_cell.angle_alpha   90.00
_cell.angle_beta   90.00
_cell.angle_gamma   90.00
#
_symmetry.space_group_name_H-M   'P 1'
#
loop_
_entity.id
_entity.type
_entity.pdbx_description
1 polymer ?
#
loop_
_entity_poly.entity_id
_entity_poly.type
_entity_poly.pdbx_seq_one_letter_code
_entity_poly.pdbx_strand_id
1 'polypeptide(L)'
;MAESPRGALWEQLLLAQTVYQLAASPPAWSAVADALRAHPLMREAAHAPWSAAECAETWLALLRTHGLTDADDAQAAHAGRPAQLALAQRLYAARLSELHEQIQHKEARFRELHQRLLDLEAGKLDAQLAAEHGLEHAGSPRKRPADADADDDDEINEHRQVEQDLLGAAPDAAPDAVPDTVPDTAPDADGVGQERASAQPTTTYKSRARRRTAEASRTPSPVRGRRSRGRTPEVSEHSAGEEAADGVSEAERDKTRRRTTQVLLMLHNQVSNHTHGNLFHQAIKEVDAPHYYALVKRPMDLKLIKQRIKEGAIASMPELRHALSLMFANALMYNRPDTEVHRMANEMRLATDEMVAMLPRALRTAGASLARRAATPSVHVQRCAGVRAFASEAGNKRENPAFTATTVEDMQGLDASLLLQEEGTQKDASLRHFTVNFGPQHPAAHGVLRLIMELNGEEILRVDPHVGLLHRGTEKLIEYKTYTQALPYFDRLDYSSMMTNELCFSRAVEKLLNIEVPERAKWIRTLYGELTRISNHCMAVLSHIMDVGGLTPFVWGLEEREKIMEFYERVSGARMHAAYVRPGGVAYDLPPGLLEDIYHWATQFSGRVDEIEELVTNNRIWQQRTIGIGKVSAQEALDYGFSGVMLRGSGIPWDIRKVAPYDAYDQCEFDVPVGKNGDCFDRYACRIEEFRQSLRIINQCLDKMPAGQIKVDDHKIAPPSRAMMKDSMESLIHHFKLFSEGYSVPPGETYAAIEAPKGEMGVYLVSNGTNRPYRCSISAPGFRHLAGADFMARHHYLPDMVAIIGTMDLVFGEVDR
;
A
#
# COMPACT_ATOMS: atom_id res chain seq x y z
N MET A 1 -1.37 58.96 -17.70
CA MET A 1 -0.71 57.84 -16.98
C MET A 1 -0.40 56.77 -18.00
N ALA A 2 0.75 56.09 -17.93
CA ALA A 2 1.00 54.97 -18.84
C ALA A 2 0.23 53.74 -18.33
N GLU A 3 -0.60 53.14 -19.17
CA GLU A 3 -1.30 51.91 -18.85
C GLU A 3 -0.30 50.76 -18.84
N SER A 4 -0.12 50.11 -17.69
CA SER A 4 0.72 48.93 -17.55
C SER A 4 0.14 47.79 -18.41
N PRO A 5 0.92 47.15 -19.29
CA PRO A 5 0.42 46.05 -20.10
C PRO A 5 -0.08 44.91 -19.18
N ARG A 6 -1.31 44.46 -19.43
CA ARG A 6 -1.98 43.40 -18.67
C ARG A 6 -1.30 42.03 -18.88
N GLY A 7 -1.50 41.14 -17.91
CA GLY A 7 -1.01 39.77 -17.94
C GLY A 7 0.43 39.64 -17.45
N ALA A 8 0.81 38.44 -17.02
CA ALA A 8 2.19 38.15 -16.69
C ALA A 8 3.10 38.19 -17.93
N LEU A 9 4.41 38.34 -17.75
CA LEU A 9 5.37 38.47 -18.86
C LEU A 9 5.37 37.26 -19.82
N TRP A 10 4.97 36.07 -19.33
CA TRP A 10 4.77 34.89 -20.17
C TRP A 10 3.50 34.96 -21.04
N GLU A 11 2.42 35.60 -20.58
CA GLU A 11 1.20 35.85 -21.38
C GLU A 11 1.48 36.85 -22.50
N GLN A 12 2.24 37.91 -22.18
CA GLN A 12 2.67 38.95 -23.14
C GLN A 12 3.58 38.34 -24.24
N LEU A 13 4.44 37.40 -23.87
CA LEU A 13 5.26 36.62 -24.79
C LEU A 13 4.40 35.66 -25.65
N LEU A 14 3.39 35.02 -25.07
CA LEU A 14 2.45 34.15 -25.81
C LEU A 14 1.61 34.94 -26.83
N LEU A 15 1.16 36.15 -26.47
CA LEU A 15 0.54 37.12 -27.39
C LEU A 15 1.50 37.46 -28.55
N ALA A 16 2.77 37.81 -28.25
CA ALA A 16 3.74 38.11 -29.30
C ALA A 16 4.04 36.92 -30.23
N GLN A 17 4.10 35.70 -29.68
CA GLN A 17 4.30 34.48 -30.45
C GLN A 17 3.10 34.18 -31.36
N THR A 18 1.87 34.27 -30.85
CA THR A 18 0.65 34.04 -31.65
C THR A 18 0.44 35.09 -32.73
N VAL A 19 0.67 36.38 -32.43
CA VAL A 19 0.64 37.48 -33.43
C VAL A 19 1.69 37.27 -34.52
N TYR A 20 2.89 36.79 -34.19
CA TYR A 20 3.93 36.47 -35.18
C TYR A 20 3.60 35.23 -36.02
N GLN A 21 2.97 34.20 -35.43
CA GLN A 21 2.55 32.99 -36.15
C GLN A 21 1.37 33.24 -37.10
N LEU A 22 0.43 34.10 -36.72
CA LEU A 22 -0.78 34.44 -37.50
C LEU A 22 -0.58 35.64 -38.44
N ALA A 23 0.67 35.93 -38.84
CA ALA A 23 1.06 37.16 -39.53
C ALA A 23 0.61 37.26 -41.00
N ALA A 24 -0.69 37.48 -41.20
CA ALA A 24 -1.25 38.14 -42.38
C ALA A 24 -1.53 39.63 -42.07
N SER A 25 -1.48 40.50 -43.08
CA SER A 25 -1.81 41.92 -42.94
C SER A 25 -3.24 42.21 -43.45
N PRO A 26 -4.17 42.72 -42.62
CA PRO A 26 -4.09 42.95 -41.18
C PRO A 26 -4.32 41.67 -40.34
N PRO A 27 -3.79 41.58 -39.11
CA PRO A 27 -4.01 40.44 -38.22
C PRO A 27 -5.45 40.41 -37.69
N ALA A 28 -6.12 39.26 -37.81
CA ALA A 28 -7.45 39.06 -37.26
C ALA A 28 -7.38 38.81 -35.74
N TRP A 29 -7.61 39.84 -34.93
CA TRP A 29 -7.54 39.76 -33.47
C TRP A 29 -8.46 38.72 -32.82
N SER A 30 -9.56 38.35 -33.50
CA SER A 30 -10.39 37.19 -33.14
C SER A 30 -9.60 35.89 -33.19
N ALA A 31 -8.92 35.59 -34.30
CA ALA A 31 -8.10 34.40 -34.46
C ALA A 31 -6.90 34.37 -33.49
N VAL A 32 -6.33 35.53 -33.15
CA VAL A 32 -5.30 35.64 -32.10
C VAL A 32 -5.88 35.26 -30.74
N ALA A 33 -7.04 35.81 -30.36
CA ALA A 33 -7.74 35.45 -29.12
C ALA A 33 -8.16 33.96 -29.09
N ASP A 34 -8.60 33.40 -30.21
CA ASP A 34 -8.94 31.97 -30.33
C ASP A 34 -7.71 31.07 -30.15
N ALA A 35 -6.58 31.40 -30.77
CA ALA A 35 -5.32 30.67 -30.60
C ALA A 35 -4.80 30.74 -29.15
N LEU A 36 -4.90 31.91 -28.51
CA LEU A 36 -4.54 32.07 -27.10
C LEU A 36 -5.44 31.24 -26.18
N ARG A 37 -6.77 31.25 -26.39
CA ARG A 37 -7.73 30.42 -25.64
C ARG A 37 -7.54 28.92 -25.88
N ALA A 38 -7.04 28.53 -27.04
CA ALA A 38 -6.73 27.13 -27.34
C ALA A 38 -5.49 26.61 -26.59
N HIS A 39 -4.51 27.48 -26.28
CA HIS A 39 -3.21 27.10 -25.73
C HIS A 39 -3.30 26.52 -24.30
N PRO A 40 -2.63 25.39 -23.99
CA PRO A 40 -2.81 24.69 -22.70
C PRO A 40 -2.50 25.56 -21.47
N LEU A 41 -1.39 26.32 -21.49
CA LEU A 41 -1.01 27.22 -20.38
C LEU A 41 -2.09 28.28 -20.04
N MET A 42 -2.95 28.66 -21.00
CA MET A 42 -4.05 29.62 -20.77
C MET A 42 -5.32 28.95 -20.22
N ARG A 43 -5.37 27.61 -20.18
CA ARG A 43 -6.45 26.83 -19.53
C ARG A 43 -6.18 26.56 -18.05
N GLU A 44 -4.90 26.54 -17.67
CA GLU A 44 -4.44 26.35 -16.29
C GLU A 44 -4.42 27.68 -15.50
N ALA A 45 -4.32 28.81 -16.20
CA ALA A 45 -4.36 30.13 -15.60
C ALA A 45 -5.78 30.53 -15.14
N ALA A 46 -5.94 30.92 -13.88
CA ALA A 46 -7.22 31.30 -13.27
C ALA A 46 -7.72 32.72 -13.67
N HIS A 47 -7.44 33.17 -14.89
CA HIS A 47 -7.75 34.51 -15.38
C HIS A 47 -8.84 34.50 -16.45
N ALA A 48 -9.57 35.61 -16.59
CA ALA A 48 -10.64 35.73 -17.57
C ALA A 48 -10.08 35.59 -19.01
N PRO A 49 -10.77 34.85 -19.90
CA PRO A 49 -10.28 34.58 -21.25
C PRO A 49 -10.13 35.88 -22.05
N TRP A 50 -8.96 36.06 -22.67
CA TRP A 50 -8.62 37.25 -23.44
C TRP A 50 -9.60 37.46 -24.62
N SER A 51 -10.15 38.67 -24.73
CA SER A 51 -10.98 39.11 -25.87
C SER A 51 -10.14 39.79 -26.95
N ALA A 52 -10.70 39.86 -28.17
CA ALA A 52 -10.03 40.46 -29.32
C ALA A 52 -9.68 41.96 -29.14
N ALA A 53 -10.45 42.70 -28.32
CA ALA A 53 -10.15 44.09 -27.99
C ALA A 53 -8.94 44.19 -27.04
N GLU A 54 -8.96 43.41 -25.94
CA GLU A 54 -7.86 43.36 -24.98
C GLU A 54 -6.54 42.91 -25.63
N CYS A 55 -6.59 41.95 -26.57
CA CYS A 55 -5.43 41.55 -27.38
C CYS A 55 -4.82 42.72 -28.17
N ALA A 56 -5.64 43.58 -28.76
CA ALA A 56 -5.17 44.73 -29.55
C ALA A 56 -4.64 45.86 -28.65
N GLU A 57 -5.33 46.16 -27.55
CA GLU A 57 -4.94 47.19 -26.58
C GLU A 57 -3.61 46.83 -25.88
N THR A 58 -3.47 45.59 -25.41
CA THR A 58 -2.22 45.10 -24.80
C THR A 58 -1.06 45.05 -25.80
N TRP A 59 -1.32 44.68 -27.05
CA TRP A 59 -0.29 44.71 -28.10
C TRP A 59 0.21 46.14 -28.38
N LEU A 60 -0.69 47.12 -28.48
CA LEU A 60 -0.34 48.52 -28.64
C LEU A 60 0.39 49.07 -27.39
N ALA A 61 0.01 48.64 -26.18
CA ALA A 61 0.73 48.98 -24.95
C ALA A 61 2.17 48.43 -24.98
N LEU A 62 2.38 47.18 -25.40
CA LEU A 62 3.71 46.55 -25.49
C LEU A 62 4.63 47.21 -26.53
N LEU A 63 4.09 47.63 -27.68
CA LEU A 63 4.86 48.39 -28.68
C LEU A 63 5.30 49.76 -28.13
N ARG A 64 4.45 50.42 -27.32
CA ARG A 64 4.75 51.69 -26.65
C ARG A 64 5.76 51.52 -25.50
N THR A 65 5.59 50.56 -24.60
CA THR A 65 6.50 50.35 -23.46
C THR A 65 7.92 49.98 -23.89
N HIS A 66 8.06 49.26 -25.00
CA HIS A 66 9.37 48.93 -25.58
C HIS A 66 9.86 49.95 -26.62
N GLY A 67 9.18 51.08 -26.83
CA GLY A 67 9.64 52.16 -27.70
C GLY A 67 9.85 51.74 -29.16
N LEU A 68 8.87 51.04 -29.73
CA LEU A 68 8.88 50.56 -31.12
C LEU A 68 7.92 51.32 -32.06
N THR A 69 7.17 52.28 -31.52
CA THR A 69 6.22 53.16 -32.25
C THR A 69 6.13 54.52 -31.55
N ASP A 70 6.18 55.61 -32.32
CA ASP A 70 5.86 56.95 -31.82
C ASP A 70 4.35 57.13 -31.60
N ALA A 71 3.96 58.17 -30.85
CA ALA A 71 2.63 58.25 -30.22
C ALA A 71 1.45 58.45 -31.19
N ASP A 72 1.66 59.12 -32.32
CA ASP A 72 0.59 59.64 -33.18
C ASP A 72 0.11 58.64 -34.25
N ASP A 73 0.94 57.66 -34.64
CA ASP A 73 0.69 56.72 -35.76
C ASP A 73 -0.20 55.52 -35.39
N ALA A 74 -1.21 55.73 -34.56
CA ALA A 74 -2.09 54.68 -34.03
C ALA A 74 -2.84 53.87 -35.12
N GLN A 75 -3.03 54.42 -36.32
CA GLN A 75 -3.67 53.75 -37.46
C GLN A 75 -2.66 53.08 -38.41
N ALA A 76 -1.37 53.38 -38.30
CA ALA A 76 -0.28 52.70 -39.04
C ALA A 76 0.37 51.56 -38.23
N ALA A 77 -0.09 51.30 -37.00
CA ALA A 77 0.49 50.38 -36.01
C ALA A 77 0.42 48.87 -36.37
N HIS A 78 0.23 48.51 -37.63
CA HIS A 78 0.60 47.19 -38.17
C HIS A 78 2.09 47.15 -38.50
N ALA A 79 2.91 47.42 -37.49
CA ALA A 79 4.37 47.40 -37.58
C ALA A 79 4.81 46.03 -38.12
N GLY A 80 5.51 46.03 -39.26
CA GLY A 80 5.77 44.83 -40.04
C GLY A 80 6.61 43.78 -39.29
N ARG A 81 6.66 42.57 -39.86
CA ARG A 81 7.38 41.39 -39.33
C ARG A 81 8.72 41.66 -38.60
N PRO A 82 9.65 42.54 -39.06
CA PRO A 82 10.86 42.87 -38.27
C PRO A 82 10.59 43.54 -36.91
N ALA A 83 9.58 44.40 -36.78
CA ALA A 83 9.23 45.03 -35.51
C ALA A 83 8.57 44.04 -34.53
N GLN A 84 7.72 43.14 -35.06
CA GLN A 84 7.15 42.02 -34.29
C GLN A 84 8.26 41.11 -33.73
N LEU A 85 9.26 40.78 -34.57
CA LEU A 85 10.44 40.01 -34.18
C LEU A 85 11.25 40.72 -33.08
N ALA A 86 11.48 42.04 -33.22
CA ALA A 86 12.23 42.83 -32.25
C ALA A 86 11.52 42.93 -30.88
N LEU A 87 10.19 43.05 -30.87
CA LEU A 87 9.40 42.99 -29.63
C LEU A 87 9.50 41.61 -28.98
N ALA A 88 9.29 40.53 -29.75
CA ALA A 88 9.39 39.17 -29.24
C ALA A 88 10.78 38.88 -28.65
N GLN A 89 11.87 39.26 -29.34
CA GLN A 89 13.24 39.10 -28.83
C GLN A 89 13.48 39.81 -27.50
N ARG A 90 12.93 41.01 -27.31
CA ARG A 90 13.02 41.76 -26.03
C ARG A 90 12.24 41.07 -24.90
N LEU A 91 11.05 40.53 -25.19
CA LEU A 91 10.26 39.76 -24.23
C LEU A 91 10.92 38.42 -23.86
N TYR A 92 11.49 37.69 -24.83
CA TYR A 92 12.29 36.48 -24.54
C TYR A 92 13.50 36.78 -23.66
N ALA A 93 14.23 37.88 -23.93
CA ALA A 93 15.37 38.29 -23.09
C ALA A 93 14.94 38.60 -21.65
N ALA A 94 13.85 39.34 -21.47
CA ALA A 94 13.29 39.66 -20.15
C ALA A 94 12.83 38.39 -19.38
N ARG A 95 12.24 37.42 -20.08
CA ARG A 95 11.85 36.14 -19.47
C ARG A 95 13.06 35.30 -19.05
N LEU A 96 14.16 35.33 -19.81
CA LEU A 96 15.39 34.64 -19.47
C LEU A 96 16.06 35.23 -18.21
N SER A 97 16.07 36.55 -18.04
CA SER A 97 16.54 37.18 -16.79
C SER A 97 15.66 36.81 -15.59
N GLU A 98 14.34 36.86 -15.72
CA GLU A 98 13.39 36.51 -14.65
C GLU A 98 13.57 35.05 -14.19
N LEU A 99 13.72 34.12 -15.15
CA LEU A 99 13.98 32.71 -14.85
C LEU A 99 15.36 32.50 -14.21
N HIS A 100 16.39 33.25 -14.63
CA HIS A 100 17.72 33.17 -14.04
C HIS A 100 17.72 33.66 -12.57
N GLU A 101 17.03 34.76 -12.27
CA GLU A 101 16.85 35.25 -10.90
C GLU A 101 16.08 34.24 -10.02
N GLN A 102 15.02 33.62 -10.55
CA GLN A 102 14.27 32.56 -9.85
C GLN A 102 15.12 31.32 -9.57
N ILE A 103 16.03 30.95 -10.48
CA ILE A 103 16.99 29.86 -10.28
C ILE A 103 18.00 30.25 -9.20
N GLN A 104 18.64 31.42 -9.30
CA GLN A 104 19.60 31.87 -8.28
C GLN A 104 18.96 31.95 -6.88
N HIS A 105 17.73 32.44 -6.76
CA HIS A 105 17.01 32.48 -5.48
C HIS A 105 16.71 31.08 -4.93
N LYS A 106 16.33 30.11 -5.78
CA LYS A 106 16.13 28.71 -5.38
C LYS A 106 17.45 28.06 -4.96
N GLU A 107 18.54 28.29 -5.69
CA GLU A 107 19.87 27.82 -5.30
C GLU A 107 20.35 28.42 -3.99
N ALA A 108 20.16 29.73 -3.77
CA ALA A 108 20.54 30.39 -2.53
C ALA A 108 19.80 29.78 -1.33
N ARG A 109 18.48 29.59 -1.45
CA ARG A 109 17.66 28.92 -0.42
C ARG A 109 18.06 27.44 -0.22
N PHE A 110 18.44 26.72 -1.28
CA PHE A 110 18.95 25.35 -1.16
C PHE A 110 20.31 25.31 -0.44
N ARG A 111 21.24 26.21 -0.77
CA ARG A 111 22.53 26.35 -0.09
C ARG A 111 22.36 26.72 1.38
N GLU A 112 21.41 27.61 1.70
CA GLU A 112 21.06 27.96 3.09
C GLU A 112 20.51 26.74 3.86
N LEU A 113 19.57 25.99 3.28
CA LEU A 113 19.02 24.78 3.90
C LEU A 113 20.09 23.68 4.08
N HIS A 114 21.01 23.54 3.12
CA HIS A 114 22.13 22.61 3.23
C HIS A 114 23.13 23.04 4.33
N GLN A 115 23.42 24.33 4.45
CA GLN A 115 24.23 24.85 5.56
C GLN A 115 23.56 24.65 6.92
N ARG A 116 22.24 24.90 7.03
CA ARG A 116 21.46 24.61 8.25
C ARG A 116 21.50 23.11 8.62
N LEU A 117 21.48 22.20 7.63
CA LEU A 117 21.66 20.76 7.86
C LEU A 117 23.07 20.43 8.39
N LEU A 118 24.12 20.97 7.76
CA LEU A 118 25.51 20.78 8.22
C LEU A 118 25.75 21.39 9.62
N ASP A 119 25.08 22.49 9.96
CA ASP A 119 25.16 23.13 11.28
C ASP A 119 24.34 22.41 12.36
N LEU A 120 23.32 21.62 11.97
CA LEU A 120 22.64 20.65 12.83
C LEU A 120 23.50 19.39 13.05
N GLU A 121 24.07 18.81 11.99
CA GLU A 121 25.02 17.68 12.08
C GLU A 121 26.27 18.03 12.91
N ALA A 122 26.68 19.30 12.90
CA ALA A 122 27.77 19.84 13.73
C ALA A 122 27.32 20.34 15.12
N GLY A 123 26.05 20.21 15.50
CA GLY A 123 25.52 20.62 16.82
C GLY A 123 25.60 22.12 17.14
N LYS A 124 25.86 22.99 16.14
CA LYS A 124 26.02 24.44 16.36
C LYS A 124 24.70 25.12 16.65
N LEU A 125 23.61 24.62 16.07
CA LEU A 125 22.28 25.20 16.21
C LEU A 125 21.75 25.03 17.65
N ASP A 126 22.05 23.89 18.29
CA ASP A 126 21.79 23.65 19.72
C ASP A 126 22.63 24.59 20.61
N ALA A 127 23.90 24.85 20.25
CA ALA A 127 24.75 25.79 20.95
C ALA A 127 24.28 27.25 20.81
N GLN A 128 23.69 27.63 19.67
CA GLN A 128 23.04 28.93 19.48
C GLN A 128 21.76 29.05 20.31
N LEU A 129 20.91 28.03 20.32
CA LEU A 129 19.70 27.98 21.17
C LEU A 129 20.04 28.03 22.67
N ALA A 130 21.11 27.35 23.10
CA ALA A 130 21.60 27.43 24.47
C ALA A 130 22.06 28.86 24.84
N ALA A 131 22.71 29.58 23.91
CA ALA A 131 23.13 30.96 24.10
C ALA A 131 21.95 31.94 24.13
N GLU A 132 20.99 31.82 23.21
CA GLU A 132 19.78 32.68 23.18
C GLU A 132 18.85 32.45 24.39
N HIS A 133 18.89 31.25 24.98
CA HIS A 133 18.13 30.92 26.20
C HIS A 133 18.94 31.01 27.51
N GLY A 134 20.19 31.50 27.45
CA GLY A 134 20.99 31.80 28.64
C GLY A 134 21.41 30.59 29.47
N LEU A 135 21.61 29.43 28.84
CA LEU A 135 22.05 28.20 29.50
C LEU A 135 23.59 28.12 29.51
N GLU A 136 24.20 28.18 30.70
CA GLU A 136 25.65 28.10 30.85
C GLU A 136 26.23 26.72 30.47
N HIS A 137 27.49 26.70 30.06
CA HIS A 137 28.12 25.54 29.40
C HIS A 137 28.17 24.25 30.23
N ALA A 138 27.62 23.17 29.65
CA ALA A 138 27.97 21.79 29.97
C ALA A 138 28.78 21.15 28.83
N GLY A 139 30.11 21.34 28.84
CA GLY A 139 31.07 20.50 28.10
C GLY A 139 31.18 20.67 26.57
N SER A 140 32.27 21.29 26.10
CA SER A 140 32.72 21.14 24.70
C SER A 140 33.29 19.73 24.47
N PRO A 141 33.04 19.07 23.31
CA PRO A 141 33.62 17.77 23.00
C PRO A 141 35.15 17.86 22.87
N ARG A 142 35.87 16.88 23.44
CA ARG A 142 37.31 16.69 23.20
C ARG A 142 37.52 15.93 21.89
N LYS A 143 38.33 16.50 20.99
CA LYS A 143 38.90 15.77 19.84
C LYS A 143 39.83 14.65 20.34
N ARG A 144 39.87 13.53 19.64
CA ARG A 144 41.01 12.60 19.70
C ARG A 144 42.22 13.26 19.00
N PRO A 145 43.41 13.31 19.61
CA PRO A 145 44.66 13.40 18.86
C PRO A 145 45.00 12.01 18.28
N ALA A 146 45.96 11.97 17.35
CA ALA A 146 46.69 10.75 17.01
C ALA A 146 47.96 10.64 17.89
N ASP A 147 48.69 9.53 17.72
CA ASP A 147 50.06 9.32 18.17
C ASP A 147 50.32 9.28 19.69
N ALA A 148 49.96 8.15 20.32
CA ALA A 148 50.62 7.62 21.52
C ALA A 148 50.39 6.10 21.60
N ASP A 149 51.46 5.32 21.80
CA ASP A 149 51.41 3.86 22.00
C ASP A 149 51.28 3.49 23.49
N ALA A 150 50.93 2.21 23.71
CA ALA A 150 50.89 1.45 24.97
C ALA A 150 49.62 1.56 25.85
N ASP A 151 49.28 0.39 26.42
CA ASP A 151 48.40 0.08 27.54
C ASP A 151 46.91 0.48 27.46
N ASP A 152 46.04 -0.50 27.14
CA ASP A 152 44.76 -0.80 27.83
C ASP A 152 43.99 -1.96 27.13
N ASP A 153 44.27 -3.22 27.52
CA ASP A 153 43.52 -4.43 27.12
C ASP A 153 42.52 -4.84 28.23
N ASP A 154 41.27 -4.35 28.24
CA ASP A 154 40.25 -4.87 29.20
C ASP A 154 38.75 -4.77 28.77
N GLU A 155 38.31 -3.83 27.91
CA GLU A 155 36.88 -3.64 27.57
C GLU A 155 36.29 -4.61 26.51
N ILE A 156 36.70 -5.89 26.50
CA ILE A 156 36.13 -6.94 25.62
C ILE A 156 35.23 -7.94 26.37
N ASN A 157 35.24 -7.95 27.70
CA ASN A 157 34.76 -9.10 28.47
C ASN A 157 33.25 -9.11 28.81
N GLU A 158 32.57 -7.96 28.93
CA GLU A 158 31.19 -7.89 29.45
C GLU A 158 30.15 -8.59 28.55
N HIS A 159 30.34 -8.61 27.23
CA HIS A 159 29.44 -9.32 26.32
C HIS A 159 29.52 -10.85 26.43
N ARG A 160 30.48 -11.40 27.15
CA ARG A 160 30.71 -12.85 27.26
C ARG A 160 29.98 -13.51 28.45
N GLN A 161 29.54 -12.74 29.44
CA GLN A 161 28.91 -13.26 30.66
C GLN A 161 27.45 -13.69 30.45
N VAL A 162 26.71 -13.06 29.52
CA VAL A 162 25.29 -13.35 29.28
C VAL A 162 25.06 -14.75 28.67
N GLU A 163 26.04 -15.33 27.98
CA GLU A 163 25.92 -16.68 27.41
C GLU A 163 26.22 -17.81 28.41
N GLN A 164 26.88 -17.52 29.55
CA GLN A 164 27.25 -18.56 30.54
C GLN A 164 26.12 -18.87 31.54
N ASP A 165 25.27 -17.90 31.87
CA ASP A 165 24.16 -18.06 32.84
C ASP A 165 23.05 -19.03 32.40
N LEU A 166 23.06 -19.49 31.14
CA LEU A 166 22.05 -20.43 30.60
C LEU A 166 22.44 -21.91 30.71
N LEU A 167 23.66 -22.25 31.16
CA LEU A 167 24.16 -23.65 31.21
C LEU A 167 24.99 -23.98 32.46
N GLY A 168 24.34 -24.13 33.63
CA GLY A 168 24.95 -24.83 34.77
C GLY A 168 24.27 -24.62 36.12
N ALA A 169 23.58 -25.64 36.65
CA ALA A 169 23.00 -25.60 38.01
C ALA A 169 22.89 -26.98 38.67
N ALA A 170 23.99 -27.45 39.27
CA ALA A 170 24.02 -28.49 40.31
C ALA A 170 25.28 -28.29 41.20
N PRO A 171 25.24 -28.53 42.54
CA PRO A 171 26.27 -28.00 43.45
C PRO A 171 27.31 -29.03 43.97
N ASP A 172 28.46 -28.50 44.40
CA ASP A 172 29.56 -29.23 45.08
C ASP A 172 29.29 -29.59 46.54
N ALA A 173 29.91 -30.67 47.03
CA ALA A 173 30.01 -30.98 48.47
C ALA A 173 31.18 -31.93 48.90
N ALA A 174 32.44 -31.57 48.58
CA ALA A 174 33.63 -31.91 49.41
C ALA A 174 34.10 -33.41 49.49
N PRO A 175 35.27 -33.74 50.10
CA PRO A 175 36.19 -34.75 49.51
C PRO A 175 36.68 -35.91 50.42
N ASP A 176 37.34 -36.92 49.84
CA ASP A 176 38.63 -37.50 50.32
C ASP A 176 39.24 -38.61 49.40
N ALA A 177 40.56 -38.82 49.51
CA ALA A 177 41.40 -40.01 49.22
C ALA A 177 41.30 -40.85 47.89
N VAL A 178 42.20 -40.58 46.92
CA VAL A 178 43.35 -41.43 46.44
C VAL A 178 43.36 -42.95 46.82
N PRO A 179 43.77 -43.95 45.96
CA PRO A 179 44.16 -43.97 44.52
C PRO A 179 43.65 -45.17 43.62
N ASP A 180 44.15 -45.22 42.37
CA ASP A 180 44.62 -46.40 41.59
C ASP A 180 43.73 -47.30 40.68
N THR A 181 44.42 -47.87 39.66
CA THR A 181 44.10 -48.98 38.71
C THR A 181 43.29 -48.74 37.41
N VAL A 182 44.06 -48.68 36.32
CA VAL A 182 43.82 -49.14 34.91
C VAL A 182 44.08 -50.68 34.87
N PRO A 183 43.63 -51.57 33.91
CA PRO A 183 43.23 -51.37 32.49
C PRO A 183 41.97 -52.12 31.96
N ASP A 184 41.69 -51.94 30.65
CA ASP A 184 41.19 -52.87 29.60
C ASP A 184 40.24 -54.06 29.95
N THR A 185 39.16 -54.29 29.19
CA THR A 185 39.22 -55.03 27.90
C THR A 185 37.86 -55.09 27.19
N ALA A 186 37.87 -55.27 25.86
CA ALA A 186 36.76 -55.88 25.08
C ALA A 186 37.05 -57.37 24.82
N PRO A 187 36.05 -58.19 24.47
CA PRO A 187 36.01 -58.66 23.07
C PRO A 187 34.62 -58.91 22.48
N ASP A 188 34.58 -59.10 21.16
CA ASP A 188 33.43 -59.50 20.33
C ASP A 188 33.08 -61.00 20.41
N ALA A 189 31.88 -61.40 19.97
CA ALA A 189 31.61 -62.65 19.23
C ALA A 189 30.17 -62.77 18.68
N ASP A 190 30.02 -63.38 17.50
CA ASP A 190 28.75 -63.64 16.76
C ASP A 190 27.87 -64.78 17.34
N GLY A 191 26.61 -64.92 16.84
CA GLY A 191 25.75 -66.07 17.19
C GLY A 191 24.35 -66.16 16.55
N VAL A 192 24.26 -66.68 15.32
CA VAL A 192 23.02 -66.97 14.54
C VAL A 192 22.03 -67.92 15.24
N GLY A 193 20.69 -67.72 15.11
CA GLY A 193 19.69 -68.72 15.58
C GLY A 193 18.19 -68.46 15.26
N GLN A 194 17.59 -69.31 14.42
CA GLN A 194 16.24 -69.23 13.80
C GLN A 194 14.97 -69.16 14.68
N GLU A 195 13.93 -68.55 14.09
CA GLU A 195 12.47 -68.88 14.10
C GLU A 195 11.76 -69.48 15.34
N ARG A 196 10.68 -68.79 15.77
CA ARG A 196 9.28 -69.30 15.64
C ARG A 196 8.23 -68.22 15.92
N ALA A 197 7.02 -68.39 15.38
CA ALA A 197 5.95 -67.39 15.43
C ALA A 197 4.88 -67.68 16.50
N SER A 198 4.30 -66.63 17.10
CA SER A 198 2.85 -66.48 17.41
C SER A 198 2.56 -65.20 18.25
N ALA A 199 1.27 -64.88 18.42
CA ALA A 199 0.69 -63.85 19.29
C ALA A 199 0.93 -62.36 18.93
N GLN A 200 -0.16 -61.69 18.52
CA GLN A 200 -0.27 -60.23 18.52
C GLN A 200 -0.57 -59.72 19.95
N PRO A 201 -0.03 -58.57 20.37
CA PRO A 201 -0.58 -57.78 21.47
C PRO A 201 -1.20 -56.47 20.96
N THR A 202 -2.52 -56.34 21.04
CA THR A 202 -3.21 -55.07 20.80
C THR A 202 -2.91 -54.07 21.91
N THR A 203 -2.37 -52.88 21.60
CA THR A 203 -2.29 -51.75 22.52
C THR A 203 -2.94 -50.50 21.94
N THR A 204 -3.61 -49.71 22.78
CA THR A 204 -4.62 -48.72 22.35
C THR A 204 -4.11 -47.28 22.41
N TYR A 205 -3.82 -46.68 21.25
CA TYR A 205 -3.47 -45.26 21.15
C TYR A 205 -4.73 -44.37 21.12
N LYS A 206 -4.80 -43.36 21.99
CA LYS A 206 -5.98 -42.49 22.16
C LYS A 206 -5.95 -41.28 21.23
N SER A 207 -6.37 -41.43 19.98
CA SER A 207 -6.60 -40.31 19.06
C SER A 207 -7.82 -39.46 19.48
N ARG A 208 -7.62 -38.19 19.83
CA ARG A 208 -8.69 -37.31 20.33
C ARG A 208 -9.23 -36.36 19.25
N ALA A 209 -10.04 -36.90 18.32
CA ALA A 209 -10.76 -36.12 17.31
C ALA A 209 -12.27 -36.14 17.57
N ARG A 210 -12.92 -34.97 17.61
CA ARG A 210 -14.40 -34.83 17.69
C ARG A 210 -14.95 -34.26 16.38
N ARG A 211 -15.56 -35.11 15.55
CA ARG A 211 -16.49 -34.67 14.49
C ARG A 211 -17.94 -34.67 15.00
N ARG A 212 -18.84 -34.08 14.21
CA ARG A 212 -20.27 -33.80 14.50
C ARG A 212 -21.20 -34.94 14.02
N THR A 213 -22.51 -34.68 14.11
CA THR A 213 -23.68 -35.42 13.57
C THR A 213 -24.17 -36.58 14.46
N ALA A 214 -25.47 -36.89 14.55
CA ALA A 214 -26.63 -36.41 13.76
C ALA A 214 -27.93 -36.13 14.59
N GLU A 215 -28.97 -35.74 13.84
CA GLU A 215 -30.43 -35.62 14.06
C GLU A 215 -31.12 -36.59 15.06
N ALA A 216 -32.37 -36.42 15.56
CA ALA A 216 -33.37 -35.32 15.69
C ALA A 216 -34.52 -35.84 16.64
N SER A 217 -35.77 -35.36 16.80
CA SER A 217 -36.62 -34.29 16.23
C SER A 217 -37.82 -33.91 17.16
N ARG A 218 -38.65 -32.91 16.77
CA ARG A 218 -40.07 -32.65 17.11
C ARG A 218 -40.60 -32.73 18.58
N THR A 219 -40.77 -31.54 19.19
CA THR A 219 -41.97 -30.97 19.91
C THR A 219 -43.05 -31.90 20.52
N PRO A 220 -43.62 -31.61 21.72
CA PRO A 220 -44.25 -30.31 22.03
C PRO A 220 -44.20 -29.80 23.52
N SER A 221 -44.99 -28.75 23.81
CA SER A 221 -45.30 -28.06 25.09
C SER A 221 -46.13 -28.94 26.10
N PRO A 222 -46.62 -28.48 27.30
CA PRO A 222 -46.58 -27.14 27.94
C PRO A 222 -46.48 -27.05 29.53
N VAL A 223 -46.38 -25.81 30.05
CA VAL A 223 -47.11 -25.23 31.24
C VAL A 223 -46.84 -25.64 32.72
N ARG A 224 -46.65 -24.58 33.56
CA ARG A 224 -46.83 -24.42 35.04
C ARG A 224 -46.02 -25.29 36.04
N GLY A 225 -45.82 -24.72 37.25
CA GLY A 225 -45.18 -25.37 38.41
C GLY A 225 -45.71 -24.85 39.75
N ARG A 226 -45.15 -25.28 40.90
CA ARG A 226 -45.57 -24.81 42.24
C ARG A 226 -44.47 -24.94 43.33
N ARG A 227 -44.53 -23.99 44.28
CA ARG A 227 -43.91 -23.86 45.64
C ARG A 227 -43.41 -25.17 46.31
N SER A 228 -42.41 -25.16 47.21
CA SER A 228 -42.58 -24.56 48.56
C SER A 228 -41.36 -24.65 49.53
N ARG A 229 -41.35 -23.75 50.53
CA ARG A 229 -40.72 -23.81 51.90
C ARG A 229 -39.18 -23.96 51.99
N GLY A 230 -38.50 -23.48 53.05
CA GLY A 230 -38.94 -22.79 54.28
C GLY A 230 -37.80 -21.99 54.96
N ARG A 231 -38.08 -21.30 56.08
CA ARG A 231 -37.19 -20.34 56.76
C ARG A 231 -37.35 -20.44 58.29
N THR A 232 -36.30 -20.12 59.06
CA THR A 232 -36.35 -19.86 60.52
C THR A 232 -35.73 -18.48 60.87
N PRO A 233 -36.03 -17.88 62.04
CA PRO A 233 -35.98 -16.40 62.19
C PRO A 233 -35.26 -15.85 63.45
N GLU A 234 -35.05 -14.53 63.47
CA GLU A 234 -35.27 -13.58 64.59
C GLU A 234 -35.07 -12.13 64.02
N VAL A 235 -35.96 -11.15 64.26
CA VAL A 235 -36.05 -10.21 65.42
C VAL A 235 -34.81 -9.32 65.54
N SER A 236 -34.86 -7.98 65.48
CA SER A 236 -35.93 -6.97 65.25
C SER A 236 -35.25 -5.63 64.82
N GLU A 237 -35.84 -4.44 64.65
CA GLU A 237 -37.17 -3.83 64.94
C GLU A 237 -37.68 -2.98 63.74
N HIS A 238 -38.38 -1.85 63.96
CA HIS A 238 -38.87 -0.90 62.97
C HIS A 238 -38.79 0.56 63.48
N SER A 239 -38.59 1.51 62.55
CA SER A 239 -39.24 2.83 62.59
C SER A 239 -39.78 3.15 61.19
N ALA A 240 -40.78 4.02 61.08
CA ALA A 240 -41.62 4.13 59.88
C ALA A 240 -42.00 5.58 59.54
N GLY A 241 -42.38 5.80 58.27
CA GLY A 241 -42.71 7.10 57.67
C GLY A 241 -41.64 7.54 56.65
N GLU A 242 -41.95 7.90 55.42
CA GLU A 242 -43.26 7.98 54.73
C GLU A 242 -43.13 7.50 53.28
N GLU A 243 -44.11 6.76 52.76
CA GLU A 243 -44.22 6.45 51.32
C GLU A 243 -45.16 7.45 50.63
N ALA A 244 -44.67 8.19 49.63
CA ALA A 244 -45.53 8.93 48.72
C ALA A 244 -44.92 9.10 47.31
N ALA A 245 -45.60 8.50 46.32
CA ALA A 245 -45.66 8.91 44.90
C ALA A 245 -44.34 9.20 44.13
N ASP A 246 -43.79 8.17 43.46
CA ASP A 246 -43.45 8.34 42.02
C ASP A 246 -43.54 7.01 41.23
N GLY A 247 -44.65 6.84 40.50
CA GLY A 247 -45.12 5.57 39.94
C GLY A 247 -44.45 5.13 38.64
N VAL A 248 -43.16 4.81 38.68
CA VAL A 248 -42.41 4.20 37.57
C VAL A 248 -41.77 2.90 38.04
N SER A 249 -42.00 1.79 37.34
CA SER A 249 -41.51 0.48 37.78
C SER A 249 -39.98 0.41 37.80
N GLU A 250 -39.43 -0.36 38.73
CA GLU A 250 -37.97 -0.52 38.88
C GLU A 250 -37.31 -1.03 37.59
N ALA A 251 -37.99 -1.93 36.87
CA ALA A 251 -37.57 -2.42 35.55
C ALA A 251 -37.55 -1.32 34.47
N GLU A 252 -38.44 -0.31 34.52
CA GLU A 252 -38.42 0.83 33.59
C GLU A 252 -37.33 1.84 33.95
N ARG A 253 -37.07 2.07 35.23
CA ARG A 253 -35.92 2.87 35.71
C ARG A 253 -34.62 2.24 35.20
N ASP A 254 -34.47 0.93 35.34
CA ASP A 254 -33.28 0.20 34.90
C ASP A 254 -33.15 0.12 33.37
N LYS A 255 -34.25 -0.07 32.63
CA LYS A 255 -34.31 0.02 31.16
C LYS A 255 -33.93 1.42 30.65
N THR A 256 -34.28 2.46 31.40
CA THR A 256 -33.92 3.86 31.08
C THR A 256 -32.44 4.13 31.37
N ARG A 257 -31.91 3.64 32.50
CA ARG A 257 -30.48 3.70 32.83
C ARG A 257 -29.61 3.00 31.78
N ARG A 258 -30.00 1.81 31.32
CA ARG A 258 -29.28 1.09 30.25
C ARG A 258 -29.27 1.88 28.94
N ARG A 259 -30.39 2.53 28.57
CA ARG A 259 -30.50 3.40 27.38
C ARG A 259 -29.61 4.64 27.48
N THR A 260 -29.59 5.33 28.62
CA THR A 260 -28.71 6.52 28.80
C THR A 260 -27.24 6.12 28.78
N THR A 261 -26.84 5.04 29.48
CA THR A 261 -25.46 4.50 29.40
C THR A 261 -25.06 4.14 27.97
N GLN A 262 -25.96 3.56 27.17
CA GLN A 262 -25.69 3.25 25.76
C GLN A 262 -25.45 4.51 24.89
N VAL A 263 -26.22 5.58 25.09
CA VAL A 263 -26.03 6.86 24.38
C VAL A 263 -24.73 7.55 24.81
N LEU A 264 -24.40 7.55 26.11
CA LEU A 264 -23.14 8.10 26.61
C LEU A 264 -21.93 7.34 26.06
N LEU A 265 -22.00 6.01 25.96
CA LEU A 265 -20.95 5.19 25.34
C LEU A 265 -20.83 5.40 23.82
N MET A 266 -21.94 5.68 23.11
CA MET A 266 -21.91 5.99 21.68
C MET A 266 -21.14 7.29 21.42
N LEU A 267 -21.45 8.37 22.15
CA LEU A 267 -20.75 9.64 22.03
C LEU A 267 -19.29 9.56 22.48
N HIS A 268 -19.02 8.83 23.57
CA HIS A 268 -17.66 8.55 24.00
C HIS A 268 -16.86 7.86 22.87
N ASN A 269 -17.43 6.87 22.20
CA ASN A 269 -16.76 6.19 21.09
C ASN A 269 -16.56 7.10 19.86
N GLN A 270 -17.45 8.07 19.61
CA GLN A 270 -17.25 9.05 18.52
C GLN A 270 -16.08 10.00 18.82
N VAL A 271 -16.01 10.57 20.03
CA VAL A 271 -14.85 11.39 20.46
C VAL A 271 -13.56 10.56 20.51
N SER A 272 -13.65 9.29 20.92
CA SER A 272 -12.53 8.33 20.92
C SER A 272 -12.00 8.02 19.51
N ASN A 273 -12.79 8.21 18.46
CA ASN A 273 -12.43 7.93 17.07
C ASN A 273 -12.08 9.20 16.28
N HIS A 274 -12.01 10.37 16.93
CA HIS A 274 -11.56 11.60 16.31
C HIS A 274 -10.06 11.54 15.96
N THR A 275 -9.60 12.32 14.96
CA THR A 275 -8.23 12.30 14.40
C THR A 275 -7.13 12.29 15.46
N HIS A 276 -7.28 13.13 16.48
CA HIS A 276 -6.29 13.29 17.57
C HIS A 276 -6.63 12.50 18.84
N GLY A 277 -7.65 11.62 18.79
CA GLY A 277 -8.20 10.89 19.94
C GLY A 277 -7.20 9.98 20.65
N ASN A 278 -6.26 9.40 19.89
CA ASN A 278 -5.23 8.50 20.40
C ASN A 278 -4.38 9.10 21.53
N LEU A 279 -4.11 10.41 21.47
CA LEU A 279 -3.30 11.14 22.47
C LEU A 279 -3.94 11.13 23.87
N PHE A 280 -5.27 10.96 23.96
CA PHE A 280 -6.05 11.04 25.20
C PHE A 280 -6.56 9.68 25.68
N HIS A 281 -6.06 8.57 25.14
CA HIS A 281 -6.49 7.21 25.49
C HIS A 281 -5.86 6.64 26.77
N GLN A 282 -4.73 7.18 27.22
CA GLN A 282 -3.99 6.68 28.38
C GLN A 282 -3.61 7.83 29.30
N ALA A 283 -3.42 7.54 30.59
CA ALA A 283 -2.87 8.50 31.54
C ALA A 283 -1.41 8.81 31.19
N ILE A 284 -1.07 10.10 31.21
CA ILE A 284 0.27 10.61 30.92
C ILE A 284 1.25 10.12 32.01
N LYS A 285 2.43 9.62 31.62
CA LYS A 285 3.49 9.26 32.56
C LYS A 285 4.33 10.50 32.87
N GLU A 286 4.94 10.52 34.04
CA GLU A 286 5.83 11.61 34.47
C GLU A 286 7.12 11.71 33.62
N VAL A 287 7.51 10.62 32.96
CA VAL A 287 8.58 10.59 31.94
C VAL A 287 8.15 11.30 30.65
N ASP A 288 6.88 11.19 30.26
CA ASP A 288 6.35 11.76 29.02
C ASP A 288 6.03 13.27 29.18
N ALA A 289 5.82 13.73 30.41
CA ALA A 289 5.50 15.13 30.74
C ALA A 289 6.02 15.50 32.16
N PRO A 290 7.24 16.08 32.29
CA PRO A 290 7.81 16.41 33.60
C PRO A 290 6.95 17.44 34.35
N HIS A 291 6.82 17.25 35.66
CA HIS A 291 6.03 18.08 36.57
C HIS A 291 4.51 18.18 36.26
N TYR A 292 3.97 17.39 35.32
CA TYR A 292 2.55 17.42 34.94
C TYR A 292 1.61 17.29 36.16
N TYR A 293 1.90 16.34 37.05
CA TYR A 293 1.10 16.07 38.25
C TYR A 293 1.21 17.14 39.35
N ALA A 294 2.25 17.99 39.32
CA ALA A 294 2.35 19.15 40.22
C ALA A 294 1.38 20.28 39.82
N LEU A 295 1.08 20.39 38.52
CA LEU A 295 0.19 21.40 37.96
C LEU A 295 -1.27 20.89 37.87
N VAL A 296 -1.47 19.66 37.37
CA VAL A 296 -2.79 19.08 37.08
C VAL A 296 -3.29 18.22 38.25
N LYS A 297 -4.03 18.84 39.17
CA LYS A 297 -4.58 18.19 40.38
C LYS A 297 -5.70 17.17 40.13
N ARG A 298 -6.23 17.07 38.91
CA ARG A 298 -7.33 16.16 38.51
C ARG A 298 -7.12 15.64 37.08
N PRO A 299 -6.17 14.71 36.86
CA PRO A 299 -6.00 14.05 35.56
C PRO A 299 -7.28 13.34 35.12
N MET A 300 -7.53 13.31 33.81
CA MET A 300 -8.75 12.74 33.22
C MET A 300 -8.49 12.38 31.76
N ASP A 301 -8.70 11.11 31.41
CA ASP A 301 -8.43 10.55 30.08
C ASP A 301 -9.62 9.69 29.61
N LEU A 302 -9.73 9.46 28.30
CA LEU A 302 -10.88 8.79 27.67
C LEU A 302 -11.13 7.38 28.26
N LYS A 303 -10.08 6.61 28.56
CA LYS A 303 -10.21 5.30 29.19
C LYS A 303 -10.88 5.37 30.57
N LEU A 304 -10.54 6.36 31.38
CA LEU A 304 -11.12 6.58 32.71
C LEU A 304 -12.55 7.13 32.62
N ILE A 305 -12.84 8.00 31.64
CA ILE A 305 -14.21 8.44 31.34
C ILE A 305 -15.09 7.23 30.96
N LYS A 306 -14.60 6.36 30.07
CA LYS A 306 -15.30 5.12 29.64
C LYS A 306 -15.56 4.16 30.80
N GLN A 307 -14.66 4.08 31.78
CA GLN A 307 -14.85 3.32 33.01
C GLN A 307 -15.94 3.94 33.89
N ARG A 308 -15.89 5.25 34.16
CA ARG A 308 -16.88 5.94 35.00
C ARG A 308 -18.30 5.93 34.42
N ILE A 309 -18.46 5.89 33.09
CA ILE A 309 -19.77 5.66 32.44
C ILE A 309 -20.30 4.25 32.74
N LYS A 310 -19.45 3.21 32.70
CA LYS A 310 -19.84 1.81 32.99
C LYS A 310 -20.20 1.60 34.46
N GLU A 311 -19.47 2.24 35.37
CA GLU A 311 -19.74 2.22 36.82
C GLU A 311 -20.99 3.05 37.19
N GLY A 312 -21.46 3.91 36.28
CA GLY A 312 -22.58 4.82 36.51
C GLY A 312 -22.22 6.07 37.32
N ALA A 313 -20.92 6.35 37.50
CA ALA A 313 -20.39 7.58 38.09
C ALA A 313 -20.36 8.78 37.11
N ILE A 314 -20.75 8.54 35.86
CA ILE A 314 -21.22 9.52 34.87
C ILE A 314 -22.57 8.99 34.36
N ALA A 315 -23.66 9.62 34.79
CA ALA A 315 -25.04 9.20 34.54
C ALA A 315 -25.80 10.14 33.58
N SER A 316 -25.33 11.38 33.39
CA SER A 316 -25.98 12.39 32.56
C SER A 316 -25.09 13.02 31.48
N MET A 317 -25.71 13.63 30.46
CA MET A 317 -25.00 14.32 29.38
C MET A 317 -24.16 15.52 29.86
N PRO A 318 -24.63 16.37 30.80
CA PRO A 318 -23.81 17.44 31.38
C PRO A 318 -22.55 16.92 32.11
N GLU A 319 -22.64 15.79 32.81
CA GLU A 319 -21.48 15.18 33.47
C GLU A 319 -20.44 14.68 32.47
N LEU A 320 -20.87 14.04 31.37
CA LEU A 320 -19.97 13.62 30.30
C LEU A 320 -19.29 14.82 29.63
N ARG A 321 -20.05 15.89 29.33
CA ARG A 321 -19.48 17.13 28.79
C ARG A 321 -18.47 17.74 29.76
N HIS A 322 -18.77 17.78 31.06
CA HIS A 322 -17.84 18.29 32.08
C HIS A 322 -16.55 17.46 32.16
N ALA A 323 -16.63 16.13 32.10
CA ALA A 323 -15.45 15.26 32.11
C ALA A 323 -14.56 15.45 30.87
N LEU A 324 -15.16 15.58 29.68
CA LEU A 324 -14.44 15.89 28.44
C LEU A 324 -13.84 17.31 28.47
N SER A 325 -14.59 18.31 28.95
CA SER A 325 -14.08 19.68 29.13
C SER A 325 -12.90 19.74 30.11
N LEU A 326 -12.90 18.92 31.17
CA LEU A 326 -11.79 18.84 32.13
C LEU A 326 -10.53 18.23 31.49
N MET A 327 -10.68 17.15 30.71
CA MET A 327 -9.58 16.56 29.92
C MET A 327 -8.93 17.60 28.99
N PHE A 328 -9.73 18.34 28.22
CA PHE A 328 -9.22 19.41 27.35
C PHE A 328 -8.61 20.59 28.15
N ALA A 329 -9.24 21.01 29.25
CA ALA A 329 -8.72 22.09 30.08
C ALA A 329 -7.34 21.76 30.69
N ASN A 330 -7.16 20.54 31.20
CA ASN A 330 -5.87 20.06 31.70
C ASN A 330 -4.77 20.15 30.64
N ALA A 331 -5.06 19.69 29.42
CA ALA A 331 -4.11 19.71 28.30
C ALA A 331 -3.77 21.14 27.86
N LEU A 332 -4.78 22.02 27.75
CA LEU A 332 -4.61 23.43 27.38
C LEU A 332 -3.93 24.28 28.49
N MET A 333 -3.99 23.85 29.75
CA MET A 333 -3.32 24.52 30.87
C MET A 333 -1.84 24.14 31.01
N TYR A 334 -1.47 22.89 30.72
CA TYR A 334 -0.07 22.45 30.78
C TYR A 334 0.73 22.87 29.55
N ASN A 335 0.12 22.83 28.37
CA ASN A 335 0.79 23.09 27.09
C ASN A 335 0.64 24.55 26.66
N ARG A 336 1.75 25.19 26.25
CA ARG A 336 1.74 26.55 25.65
C ARG A 336 0.95 26.59 24.34
N PRO A 337 0.34 27.74 23.96
CA PRO A 337 -0.53 27.84 22.79
C PRO A 337 0.14 27.45 21.46
N ASP A 338 1.47 27.64 21.39
CA ASP A 338 2.28 27.40 20.19
C ASP A 338 2.59 25.91 19.96
N THR A 339 2.26 25.01 20.91
CA THR A 339 2.54 23.58 20.77
C THR A 339 1.44 22.85 19.99
N GLU A 340 1.84 21.81 19.25
CA GLU A 340 0.89 21.01 18.47
C GLU A 340 -0.16 20.33 19.36
N VAL A 341 0.22 19.88 20.56
CA VAL A 341 -0.69 19.31 21.56
C VAL A 341 -1.78 20.32 21.97
N HIS A 342 -1.44 21.60 22.14
CA HIS A 342 -2.43 22.63 22.46
C HIS A 342 -3.38 22.88 21.27
N ARG A 343 -2.84 22.96 20.04
CA ARG A 343 -3.65 23.08 18.80
C ARG A 343 -4.62 21.91 18.65
N MET A 344 -4.13 20.67 18.75
CA MET A 344 -4.90 19.42 18.63
C MET A 344 -5.97 19.31 19.73
N ALA A 345 -5.66 19.68 20.97
CA ALA A 345 -6.62 19.71 22.07
C ALA A 345 -7.74 20.75 21.84
N ASN A 346 -7.40 21.92 21.29
CA ASN A 346 -8.38 22.95 20.97
C ASN A 346 -9.29 22.55 19.80
N GLU A 347 -8.73 21.95 18.75
CA GLU A 347 -9.46 21.41 17.60
C GLU A 347 -10.46 20.31 18.03
N MET A 348 -9.99 19.32 18.80
CA MET A 348 -10.85 18.28 19.38
C MET A 348 -11.96 18.84 20.27
N ARG A 349 -11.68 19.90 21.04
CA ARG A 349 -12.66 20.57 21.91
C ARG A 349 -13.77 21.21 21.08
N LEU A 350 -13.43 21.92 20.01
CA LEU A 350 -14.41 22.54 19.11
C LEU A 350 -15.29 21.47 18.43
N ALA A 351 -14.67 20.45 17.83
CA ALA A 351 -15.39 19.33 17.22
C ALA A 351 -16.31 18.61 18.22
N THR A 352 -15.88 18.45 19.48
CA THR A 352 -16.71 17.83 20.54
C THR A 352 -17.93 18.69 20.87
N ASP A 353 -17.79 20.02 20.99
CA ASP A 353 -18.92 20.91 21.27
C ASP A 353 -19.88 21.01 20.07
N GLU A 354 -19.39 20.95 18.83
CA GLU A 354 -20.22 20.86 17.62
C GLU A 354 -21.00 19.53 17.56
N MET A 355 -20.36 18.39 17.83
CA MET A 355 -21.04 17.09 17.92
C MET A 355 -22.15 17.11 18.96
N VAL A 356 -21.91 17.73 20.13
CA VAL A 356 -22.93 17.90 21.17
C VAL A 356 -24.04 18.89 20.74
N ALA A 357 -23.71 19.91 19.95
CA ALA A 357 -24.67 20.87 19.41
C ALA A 357 -25.61 20.27 18.33
N MET A 358 -25.12 19.31 17.54
CA MET A 358 -25.90 18.61 16.51
C MET A 358 -26.97 17.65 17.06
N LEU A 359 -26.84 17.17 18.30
CA LEU A 359 -27.77 16.18 18.87
C LEU A 359 -29.19 16.72 19.08
N PRO A 360 -30.26 15.95 18.83
CA PRO A 360 -31.64 16.35 19.13
C PRO A 360 -31.81 16.86 20.58
N ARG A 361 -32.52 17.98 20.77
CA ARG A 361 -32.71 18.60 22.11
C ARG A 361 -33.20 17.61 23.17
N ALA A 362 -34.09 16.67 22.80
CA ALA A 362 -34.60 15.64 23.70
C ALA A 362 -33.50 14.74 24.30
N LEU A 363 -32.44 14.42 23.54
CA LEU A 363 -31.29 13.64 24.01
C LEU A 363 -30.33 14.49 24.85
N ARG A 364 -30.20 15.80 24.57
CA ARG A 364 -29.45 16.74 25.42
C ARG A 364 -30.09 16.94 26.80
N THR A 365 -31.41 16.80 26.91
CA THR A 365 -32.16 16.94 28.19
C THR A 365 -32.49 15.61 28.88
N ALA A 366 -32.13 14.47 28.30
CA ALA A 366 -32.42 13.14 28.86
C ALA A 366 -31.69 12.94 30.20
N GLY A 367 -32.43 13.05 31.31
CA GLY A 367 -31.93 13.03 32.69
C GLY A 367 -32.42 14.20 33.55
N ALA A 368 -32.81 15.33 32.95
CA ALA A 368 -33.27 16.52 33.69
C ALA A 368 -34.74 16.48 34.14
N SER A 369 -35.52 15.48 33.71
CA SER A 369 -36.98 15.43 33.87
C SER A 369 -37.49 15.11 35.28
N LEU A 370 -36.63 14.64 36.19
CA LEU A 370 -36.99 14.38 37.59
C LEU A 370 -36.75 15.57 38.55
N ALA A 371 -36.06 16.63 38.11
CA ALA A 371 -35.50 17.65 39.02
C ALA A 371 -36.14 19.06 38.90
N ARG A 372 -37.21 19.24 38.10
CA ARG A 372 -37.86 20.56 37.87
C ARG A 372 -39.39 20.51 37.88
N ARG A 373 -39.98 19.84 38.89
CA ARG A 373 -41.44 19.89 39.14
C ARG A 373 -41.82 20.38 40.54
N ALA A 374 -40.85 20.92 41.29
CA ALA A 374 -41.07 21.72 42.48
C ALA A 374 -40.72 23.20 42.20
N ALA A 375 -41.25 24.11 43.03
CA ALA A 375 -41.10 25.57 42.97
C ALA A 375 -41.74 26.28 41.74
N THR A 376 -43.04 26.55 41.84
CA THR A 376 -43.69 27.69 41.18
C THR A 376 -44.30 28.62 42.23
N PRO A 377 -43.80 29.85 42.43
CA PRO A 377 -44.56 30.93 43.04
C PRO A 377 -45.38 31.65 41.96
N SER A 378 -46.68 31.82 42.19
CA SER A 378 -47.57 32.57 41.30
C SER A 378 -47.55 34.06 41.60
N VAL A 379 -47.32 34.91 40.59
CA VAL A 379 -47.67 36.34 40.62
C VAL A 379 -48.36 36.69 39.30
N HIS A 380 -49.44 37.46 39.39
CA HIS A 380 -50.31 37.82 38.28
C HIS A 380 -50.43 39.36 38.22
N VAL A 381 -49.92 39.98 37.16
CA VAL A 381 -50.04 41.43 36.89
C VAL A 381 -50.40 41.63 35.42
N GLN A 382 -51.18 42.67 35.13
CA GLN A 382 -51.90 42.84 33.87
C GLN A 382 -51.40 44.06 33.06
N ARG A 383 -51.71 44.01 31.75
CA ARG A 383 -52.18 45.13 30.89
C ARG A 383 -51.19 46.17 30.30
N CYS A 384 -51.47 46.42 29.01
CA CYS A 384 -51.53 47.71 28.31
C CYS A 384 -50.28 48.42 27.77
N ALA A 385 -50.18 48.40 26.43
CA ALA A 385 -50.11 49.55 25.50
C ALA A 385 -48.98 50.61 25.60
N GLY A 386 -48.37 50.95 24.45
CA GLY A 386 -47.48 52.12 24.37
C GLY A 386 -46.81 52.46 23.03
N VAL A 387 -47.51 53.23 22.17
CA VAL A 387 -46.98 54.33 21.32
C VAL A 387 -46.00 54.01 20.14
N ARG A 388 -46.08 54.87 19.11
CA ARG A 388 -45.33 54.88 17.84
C ARG A 388 -43.94 55.51 17.94
N ALA A 389 -43.09 55.27 16.92
CA ALA A 389 -42.12 56.25 16.43
C ALA A 389 -42.14 56.30 14.88
N PHE A 390 -41.70 57.41 14.29
CA PHE A 390 -41.64 57.67 12.84
C PHE A 390 -40.20 57.62 12.32
N ALA A 391 -40.01 57.19 11.07
CA ALA A 391 -39.15 57.87 10.09
C ALA A 391 -39.44 57.32 8.67
N SER A 392 -39.14 58.12 7.65
CA SER A 392 -39.31 57.78 6.23
C SER A 392 -38.02 58.07 5.46
N GLU A 393 -37.73 57.28 4.42
CA GLU A 393 -37.56 57.80 3.06
C GLU A 393 -37.49 56.65 2.03
N ALA A 394 -37.55 56.96 0.74
CA ALA A 394 -37.81 55.99 -0.33
C ALA A 394 -36.63 55.86 -1.31
N GLY A 395 -36.32 54.63 -1.71
CA GLY A 395 -35.32 54.31 -2.75
C GLY A 395 -35.70 53.02 -3.47
N ASN A 396 -36.04 53.12 -4.76
CA ASN A 396 -36.69 52.03 -5.48
C ASN A 396 -35.67 50.97 -5.96
N LYS A 397 -35.52 49.88 -5.21
CA LYS A 397 -34.95 48.60 -5.70
C LYS A 397 -36.06 47.56 -5.82
N ARG A 398 -35.99 46.71 -6.84
CA ARG A 398 -36.75 45.46 -6.84
C ARG A 398 -35.97 44.45 -6.01
N GLU A 399 -36.36 44.32 -4.75
CA GLU A 399 -35.77 43.36 -3.82
C GLU A 399 -36.44 41.99 -4.00
N ASN A 400 -35.66 40.90 -3.91
CA ASN A 400 -36.20 39.55 -4.01
C ASN A 400 -37.07 39.26 -2.76
N PRO A 401 -38.35 38.84 -2.92
CA PRO A 401 -39.31 38.81 -1.82
C PRO A 401 -38.93 37.86 -0.67
N ALA A 402 -38.06 36.87 -0.95
CA ALA A 402 -37.49 35.97 0.04
C ALA A 402 -36.69 36.68 1.15
N PHE A 403 -36.11 37.85 0.90
CA PHE A 403 -35.42 38.66 1.92
C PHE A 403 -36.34 39.62 2.69
N THR A 404 -37.56 39.86 2.20
CA THR A 404 -38.57 40.71 2.88
C THR A 404 -39.57 39.91 3.73
N ALA A 405 -39.70 38.60 3.49
CA ALA A 405 -40.52 37.71 4.31
C ALA A 405 -39.93 37.57 5.72
N THR A 406 -40.69 37.94 6.75
CA THR A 406 -40.25 37.84 8.16
C THR A 406 -41.01 36.80 8.96
N THR A 407 -42.12 36.30 8.41
CA THR A 407 -42.93 35.23 8.98
C THR A 407 -43.05 34.05 8.01
N VAL A 408 -43.43 32.87 8.54
CA VAL A 408 -43.67 31.67 7.73
C VAL A 408 -44.94 31.80 6.87
N GLU A 409 -45.84 32.72 7.23
CA GLU A 409 -47.11 32.96 6.55
C GLU A 409 -46.89 33.79 5.26
N ASP A 410 -45.92 34.72 5.27
CA ASP A 410 -45.55 35.56 4.10
C ASP A 410 -45.09 34.75 2.87
N MET A 411 -44.62 33.51 3.06
CA MET A 411 -44.13 32.66 1.96
C MET A 411 -45.21 31.70 1.41
N GLN A 412 -46.42 31.67 1.97
CA GLN A 412 -47.49 30.76 1.54
C GLN A 412 -48.19 31.27 0.26
N GLY A 413 -47.61 30.93 -0.89
CA GLY A 413 -48.15 31.28 -2.21
C GLY A 413 -47.08 31.53 -3.28
N LEU A 414 -45.81 31.58 -2.91
CA LEU A 414 -44.69 31.61 -3.86
C LEU A 414 -44.45 30.22 -4.45
N ASP A 415 -44.20 30.15 -5.75
CA ASP A 415 -43.85 28.88 -6.41
C ASP A 415 -42.43 28.44 -6.04
N ALA A 416 -42.22 27.13 -5.93
CA ALA A 416 -40.95 26.56 -5.48
C ALA A 416 -39.78 26.91 -6.41
N SER A 417 -40.06 27.14 -7.70
CA SER A 417 -39.07 27.58 -8.68
C SER A 417 -38.44 28.95 -8.35
N LEU A 418 -39.17 29.87 -7.75
CA LEU A 418 -38.69 31.21 -7.39
C LEU A 418 -37.99 31.24 -6.02
N LEU A 419 -38.34 30.33 -5.11
CA LEU A 419 -37.67 30.18 -3.82
C LEU A 419 -36.32 29.46 -3.92
N LEU A 420 -36.06 28.75 -5.02
CA LEU A 420 -34.84 27.97 -5.27
C LEU A 420 -33.92 28.59 -6.35
N GLN A 421 -34.20 29.81 -6.81
CA GLN A 421 -33.30 30.57 -7.69
C GLN A 421 -32.16 31.20 -6.90
N GLU A 422 -31.07 30.45 -6.70
CA GLU A 422 -29.79 31.02 -6.28
C GLU A 422 -29.20 31.88 -7.41
N GLU A 423 -28.92 33.15 -7.15
CA GLU A 423 -28.30 34.07 -8.14
C GLU A 423 -26.80 33.80 -8.37
N GLY A 424 -26.30 32.62 -7.99
CA GLY A 424 -24.93 32.17 -8.19
C GLY A 424 -24.81 31.20 -9.36
N THR A 425 -23.87 31.44 -10.29
CA THR A 425 -23.61 30.55 -11.43
C THR A 425 -22.83 29.27 -11.02
N GLN A 426 -23.37 28.49 -10.09
CA GLN A 426 -22.93 27.12 -9.86
C GLN A 426 -23.50 26.22 -10.96
N LYS A 427 -22.76 26.09 -12.07
CA LYS A 427 -22.96 24.98 -13.01
C LYS A 427 -22.73 23.68 -12.25
N ASP A 428 -23.79 22.89 -12.07
CA ASP A 428 -23.80 21.54 -11.48
C ASP A 428 -22.89 21.39 -10.24
N ALA A 429 -23.45 21.76 -9.07
CA ALA A 429 -22.77 21.76 -7.78
C ALA A 429 -21.89 20.52 -7.56
N SER A 430 -20.62 20.76 -7.20
CA SER A 430 -19.53 19.78 -7.20
C SER A 430 -19.95 18.36 -6.81
N LEU A 431 -19.97 17.46 -7.81
CA LEU A 431 -20.36 16.06 -7.65
C LEU A 431 -19.58 15.41 -6.51
N ARG A 432 -20.28 14.98 -5.47
CA ARG A 432 -19.68 14.34 -4.30
C ARG A 432 -19.34 12.89 -4.62
N HIS A 433 -18.11 12.66 -5.09
CA HIS A 433 -17.57 11.32 -5.33
C HIS A 433 -17.58 10.48 -4.05
N PHE A 434 -17.87 9.19 -4.19
CA PHE A 434 -17.92 8.26 -3.06
C PHE A 434 -16.64 7.41 -3.01
N THR A 435 -15.86 7.54 -1.94
CA THR A 435 -14.62 6.78 -1.75
C THR A 435 -14.91 5.39 -1.19
N VAL A 436 -14.61 4.36 -1.98
CA VAL A 436 -14.69 2.95 -1.57
C VAL A 436 -13.28 2.40 -1.38
N ASN A 437 -13.04 1.74 -0.25
CA ASN A 437 -11.78 1.06 0.03
C ASN A 437 -11.95 -0.45 -0.13
N PHE A 438 -11.33 -1.02 -1.16
CA PHE A 438 -11.33 -2.45 -1.49
C PHE A 438 -10.06 -3.10 -0.94
N GLY A 439 -10.21 -4.04 -0.02
CA GLY A 439 -9.11 -4.64 0.76
C GLY A 439 -8.83 -3.94 2.11
N PRO A 440 -7.78 -4.31 2.87
CA PRO A 440 -6.75 -5.29 2.51
C PRO A 440 -7.24 -6.74 2.37
N GLN A 441 -8.32 -7.10 3.06
CA GLN A 441 -8.89 -8.45 3.04
C GLN A 441 -10.11 -8.51 2.12
N HIS A 442 -9.93 -8.95 0.88
CA HIS A 442 -11.00 -9.23 -0.07
C HIS A 442 -10.64 -10.46 -0.94
N PRO A 443 -11.56 -11.35 -1.33
CA PRO A 443 -11.22 -12.56 -2.09
C PRO A 443 -10.48 -12.26 -3.40
N ALA A 444 -11.02 -11.31 -4.18
CA ALA A 444 -10.47 -10.82 -5.44
C ALA A 444 -9.32 -9.80 -5.29
N ALA A 445 -8.71 -9.71 -4.10
CA ALA A 445 -7.51 -8.89 -3.85
C ALA A 445 -6.28 -9.81 -3.66
N HIS A 446 -6.23 -10.91 -4.41
CA HIS A 446 -5.39 -12.10 -4.24
C HIS A 446 -4.03 -11.86 -3.55
N GLY A 447 -4.03 -11.96 -2.22
CA GLY A 447 -2.93 -11.48 -1.37
C GLY A 447 -3.42 -10.38 -0.44
N VAL A 448 -2.76 -9.22 -0.46
CA VAL A 448 -3.00 -8.11 0.48
C VAL A 448 -2.92 -6.76 -0.25
N LEU A 449 -3.86 -6.51 -1.16
CA LEU A 449 -3.98 -5.23 -1.89
C LEU A 449 -4.98 -4.30 -1.20
N ARG A 450 -4.70 -2.99 -1.18
CA ARG A 450 -5.65 -1.94 -0.77
C ARG A 450 -5.86 -0.92 -1.89
N LEU A 451 -6.98 -1.00 -2.59
CA LEU A 451 -7.39 -0.02 -3.59
C LEU A 451 -8.36 0.99 -2.97
N ILE A 452 -8.06 2.28 -3.03
CA ILE A 452 -9.05 3.33 -2.80
C ILE A 452 -9.60 3.76 -4.17
N MET A 453 -10.90 3.63 -4.36
CA MET A 453 -11.58 3.99 -5.61
C MET A 453 -12.54 5.15 -5.35
N GLU A 454 -12.50 6.16 -6.21
CA GLU A 454 -13.47 7.25 -6.23
C GLU A 454 -14.55 6.93 -7.26
N LEU A 455 -15.77 6.72 -6.78
CA LEU A 455 -16.91 6.30 -7.59
C LEU A 455 -17.88 7.46 -7.83
N ASN A 456 -18.43 7.50 -9.05
CA ASN A 456 -19.59 8.29 -9.42
C ASN A 456 -20.78 7.34 -9.67
N GLY A 457 -21.52 7.02 -8.61
CA GLY A 457 -22.46 5.90 -8.63
C GLY A 457 -21.72 4.57 -8.70
N GLU A 458 -21.74 3.93 -9.87
CA GLU A 458 -21.04 2.66 -10.13
C GLU A 458 -19.76 2.83 -11.00
N GLU A 459 -19.58 4.00 -11.63
CA GLU A 459 -18.46 4.33 -12.51
C GLU A 459 -17.22 4.74 -11.70
N ILE A 460 -16.05 4.22 -12.06
CA ILE A 460 -14.77 4.56 -11.46
C ILE A 460 -14.19 5.81 -12.12
N LEU A 461 -13.94 6.86 -11.33
CA LEU A 461 -13.26 8.09 -11.78
C LEU A 461 -11.75 8.09 -11.50
N ARG A 462 -11.31 7.44 -10.41
CA ARG A 462 -9.91 7.33 -10.01
C ARG A 462 -9.68 6.10 -9.14
N VAL A 463 -8.50 5.49 -9.27
CA VAL A 463 -8.02 4.39 -8.43
C VAL A 463 -6.65 4.74 -7.84
N ASP A 464 -6.49 4.56 -6.54
CA ASP A 464 -5.24 4.71 -5.80
C ASP A 464 -4.82 3.36 -5.19
N PRO A 465 -3.86 2.63 -5.79
CA PRO A 465 -3.37 1.35 -5.31
C PRO A 465 -2.32 1.51 -4.20
N HIS A 466 -2.75 1.43 -2.94
CA HIS A 466 -1.84 1.37 -1.80
C HIS A 466 -1.16 -0.01 -1.71
N VAL A 467 0.11 -0.01 -2.13
CA VAL A 467 1.09 -1.10 -2.04
C VAL A 467 1.92 -1.01 -0.74
N GLY A 468 2.78 -2.00 -0.52
CA GLY A 468 3.71 -2.06 0.62
C GLY A 468 3.21 -2.85 1.84
N LEU A 469 2.05 -3.52 1.75
CA LEU A 469 1.47 -4.31 2.85
C LEU A 469 2.14 -5.68 3.03
N LEU A 470 2.88 -6.16 2.02
CA LEU A 470 3.68 -7.39 2.07
C LEU A 470 5.21 -7.13 2.03
N HIS A 471 5.64 -5.86 2.02
CA HIS A 471 7.03 -5.44 1.87
C HIS A 471 7.89 -5.91 3.05
N ARG A 472 9.10 -6.43 2.76
CA ARG A 472 9.97 -7.08 3.75
C ARG A 472 11.41 -6.54 3.74
N GLY A 473 11.69 -5.51 2.94
CA GLY A 473 13.05 -5.02 2.72
C GLY A 473 13.93 -6.07 2.02
N THR A 474 13.36 -6.84 1.10
CA THR A 474 13.98 -8.02 0.49
C THR A 474 15.28 -7.68 -0.23
N GLU A 475 15.29 -6.59 -1.01
CA GLU A 475 16.51 -6.06 -1.64
C GLU A 475 17.59 -5.75 -0.59
N LYS A 476 17.20 -5.18 0.56
CA LYS A 476 18.13 -4.82 1.65
C LYS A 476 18.62 -6.03 2.44
N LEU A 477 17.81 -7.09 2.55
CA LEU A 477 18.25 -8.36 3.14
C LEU A 477 19.27 -9.08 2.26
N ILE A 478 19.12 -8.99 0.93
CA ILE A 478 20.03 -9.60 -0.05
C ILE A 478 21.45 -9.00 0.06
N GLU A 479 21.59 -7.68 0.29
CA GLU A 479 22.90 -7.01 0.50
C GLU A 479 23.72 -7.61 1.67
N TYR A 480 23.07 -8.25 2.64
CA TYR A 480 23.74 -8.87 3.79
C TYR A 480 23.98 -10.38 3.63
N LYS A 481 23.70 -10.98 2.47
CA LYS A 481 23.82 -12.42 2.20
C LYS A 481 24.81 -12.70 1.07
N THR A 482 25.40 -13.90 1.06
CA THR A 482 26.20 -14.34 -0.11
C THR A 482 25.28 -14.69 -1.28
N TYR A 483 25.79 -14.69 -2.51
CA TYR A 483 24.97 -14.98 -3.71
C TYR A 483 24.17 -16.30 -3.59
N THR A 484 24.77 -17.37 -3.07
CA THR A 484 24.09 -18.66 -2.81
C THR A 484 23.02 -18.57 -1.72
N GLN A 485 23.17 -17.67 -0.74
CA GLN A 485 22.18 -17.40 0.32
C GLN A 485 21.09 -16.41 -0.12
N ALA A 486 21.34 -15.60 -1.15
CA ALA A 486 20.38 -14.67 -1.73
C ALA A 486 19.35 -15.36 -2.65
N LEU A 487 19.76 -16.44 -3.34
CA LEU A 487 18.90 -17.20 -4.25
C LEU A 487 17.50 -17.54 -3.67
N PRO A 488 17.33 -18.08 -2.44
CA PRO A 488 16.01 -18.48 -1.92
C PRO A 488 15.09 -17.31 -1.54
N TYR A 489 15.51 -16.05 -1.73
CA TYR A 489 14.60 -14.91 -1.69
C TYR A 489 13.82 -14.76 -3.00
N PHE A 490 14.41 -15.10 -4.15
CA PHE A 490 13.77 -15.01 -5.48
C PHE A 490 12.58 -15.98 -5.59
N ASP A 491 12.74 -17.19 -5.06
CA ASP A 491 11.67 -18.19 -4.84
C ASP A 491 10.41 -17.64 -4.13
N ARG A 492 10.54 -16.53 -3.38
CA ARG A 492 9.53 -15.98 -2.46
C ARG A 492 8.92 -14.67 -2.95
N LEU A 493 9.31 -14.20 -4.14
CA LEU A 493 8.78 -13.00 -4.78
C LEU A 493 7.44 -13.36 -5.45
N ASP A 494 7.45 -13.74 -6.73
CA ASP A 494 6.35 -14.50 -7.32
C ASP A 494 6.44 -15.96 -6.88
N TYR A 495 5.72 -16.30 -5.80
CA TYR A 495 5.56 -17.68 -5.31
C TYR A 495 4.75 -18.59 -6.24
N SER A 496 4.31 -18.09 -7.41
CA SER A 496 3.70 -18.87 -8.48
C SER A 496 4.68 -19.23 -9.59
N SER A 497 5.79 -18.48 -9.76
CA SER A 497 6.84 -18.77 -10.76
C SER A 497 8.28 -18.78 -10.21
N MET A 498 8.48 -19.63 -9.21
CA MET A 498 9.71 -19.87 -8.45
C MET A 498 10.97 -20.03 -9.34
N MET A 499 11.02 -21.07 -10.19
CA MET A 499 12.22 -21.39 -10.99
C MET A 499 12.59 -20.29 -11.99
N THR A 500 11.64 -19.51 -12.50
CA THR A 500 11.94 -18.36 -13.37
C THR A 500 12.60 -17.23 -12.57
N ASN A 501 12.17 -16.99 -11.32
CA ASN A 501 12.81 -16.01 -10.45
C ASN A 501 14.26 -16.43 -10.13
N GLU A 502 14.46 -17.72 -9.82
CA GLU A 502 15.80 -18.32 -9.64
C GLU A 502 16.67 -18.17 -10.89
N LEU A 503 16.11 -18.42 -12.07
CA LEU A 503 16.81 -18.32 -13.35
C LEU A 503 17.20 -16.87 -13.68
N CYS A 504 16.34 -15.90 -13.41
CA CYS A 504 16.64 -14.48 -13.63
C CYS A 504 17.84 -14.03 -12.79
N PHE A 505 17.88 -14.41 -11.50
CA PHE A 505 19.01 -14.14 -10.62
C PHE A 505 20.27 -14.92 -11.04
N SER A 506 20.12 -16.21 -11.35
CA SER A 506 21.24 -17.05 -11.79
C SER A 506 21.90 -16.51 -13.06
N ARG A 507 21.10 -16.09 -14.05
CA ARG A 507 21.59 -15.46 -15.29
C ARG A 507 22.27 -14.10 -15.03
N ALA A 508 21.83 -13.33 -14.03
CA ALA A 508 22.52 -12.10 -13.64
C ALA A 508 23.92 -12.39 -13.06
N VAL A 509 24.01 -13.34 -12.12
CA VAL A 509 25.29 -13.74 -11.51
C VAL A 509 26.22 -14.39 -12.54
N GLU A 510 25.70 -15.24 -13.42
CA GLU A 510 26.45 -15.90 -14.51
C GLU A 510 27.06 -14.90 -15.50
N LYS A 511 26.34 -13.83 -15.85
CA LYS A 511 26.88 -12.74 -16.66
C LYS A 511 28.05 -12.01 -15.99
N LEU A 512 27.99 -11.76 -14.67
CA LEU A 512 29.08 -11.09 -13.93
C LEU A 512 30.29 -12.02 -13.71
N LEU A 513 30.05 -13.32 -13.52
CA LEU A 513 31.10 -14.34 -13.44
C LEU A 513 31.73 -14.68 -14.81
N ASN A 514 31.07 -14.31 -15.91
CA ASN A 514 31.44 -14.65 -17.29
C ASN A 514 31.67 -16.17 -17.49
N ILE A 515 30.73 -16.98 -16.98
CA ILE A 515 30.73 -18.45 -17.09
C ILE A 515 29.65 -18.94 -18.04
N GLU A 516 29.94 -20.00 -18.79
CA GLU A 516 28.94 -20.71 -19.60
C GLU A 516 28.44 -21.97 -18.88
N VAL A 517 27.12 -22.12 -18.82
CA VAL A 517 26.42 -23.24 -18.19
C VAL A 517 26.35 -24.45 -19.16
N PRO A 518 26.55 -25.70 -18.70
CA PRO A 518 26.49 -26.88 -19.58
C PRO A 518 25.15 -27.04 -20.31
N GLU A 519 25.19 -27.63 -21.50
CA GLU A 519 24.00 -27.84 -22.36
C GLU A 519 22.87 -28.57 -21.64
N ARG A 520 23.14 -29.68 -20.93
CA ARG A 520 22.12 -30.41 -20.16
C ARG A 520 21.44 -29.52 -19.12
N ALA A 521 22.18 -28.63 -18.45
CA ALA A 521 21.61 -27.69 -17.50
C ALA A 521 20.76 -26.60 -18.18
N LYS A 522 21.17 -26.11 -19.37
CA LYS A 522 20.34 -25.22 -20.21
C LYS A 522 19.00 -25.89 -20.61
N TRP A 523 19.03 -27.15 -21.03
CA TRP A 523 17.82 -27.93 -21.36
C TRP A 523 16.93 -28.18 -20.14
N ILE A 524 17.49 -28.56 -18.99
CA ILE A 524 16.73 -28.73 -17.74
C ILE A 524 16.07 -27.41 -17.29
N ARG A 525 16.80 -26.28 -17.37
CA ARG A 525 16.25 -24.94 -17.07
C ARG A 525 15.10 -24.56 -18.00
N THR A 526 15.22 -24.87 -19.29
CA THR A 526 14.18 -24.60 -20.30
C THR A 526 12.93 -25.45 -20.03
N LEU A 527 13.10 -26.74 -19.74
CA LEU A 527 12.03 -27.66 -19.34
C LEU A 527 11.29 -27.18 -18.07
N TYR A 528 12.03 -26.89 -17.00
CA TYR A 528 11.43 -26.41 -15.75
C TYR A 528 10.84 -25.00 -15.88
N GLY A 529 11.43 -24.11 -16.68
CA GLY A 529 10.88 -22.78 -16.95
C GLY A 529 9.51 -22.81 -17.61
N GLU A 530 9.28 -23.70 -18.57
CA GLU A 530 7.95 -23.85 -19.19
C GLU A 530 6.97 -24.68 -18.34
N LEU A 531 7.43 -25.63 -17.52
CA LEU A 531 6.60 -26.22 -16.45
C LEU A 531 6.17 -25.15 -15.43
N THR A 532 7.06 -24.21 -15.07
CA THR A 532 6.72 -23.04 -14.25
C THR A 532 5.72 -22.13 -14.96
N ARG A 533 5.85 -21.94 -16.28
CA ARG A 533 4.91 -21.16 -17.08
C ARG A 533 3.50 -21.74 -17.03
N ILE A 534 3.35 -23.05 -17.23
CA ILE A 534 2.07 -23.74 -17.08
C ILE A 534 1.55 -23.60 -15.63
N SER A 535 2.37 -23.85 -14.61
CA SER A 535 1.98 -23.71 -13.20
C SER A 535 1.47 -22.30 -12.85
N ASN A 536 2.08 -21.25 -13.42
CA ASN A 536 1.67 -19.88 -13.19
C ASN A 536 0.42 -19.49 -13.99
N HIS A 537 0.34 -19.85 -15.28
CA HIS A 537 -0.87 -19.62 -16.07
C HIS A 537 -2.09 -20.37 -15.51
N CYS A 538 -1.92 -21.56 -14.95
CA CYS A 538 -2.98 -22.24 -14.17
C CYS A 538 -3.43 -21.39 -12.99
N MET A 539 -2.52 -20.79 -12.21
CA MET A 539 -2.93 -19.88 -11.13
C MET A 539 -3.64 -18.62 -11.68
N ALA A 540 -3.04 -17.97 -12.67
CA ALA A 540 -3.49 -16.70 -13.25
C ALA A 540 -4.87 -16.80 -13.90
N VAL A 541 -5.01 -17.68 -14.90
CA VAL A 541 -6.22 -17.82 -15.71
C VAL A 541 -7.38 -18.28 -14.85
N LEU A 542 -7.16 -19.27 -13.98
CA LEU A 542 -8.24 -19.90 -13.23
C LEU A 542 -8.71 -19.05 -12.06
N SER A 543 -7.82 -18.31 -11.40
CA SER A 543 -8.22 -17.39 -10.33
C SER A 543 -8.95 -16.16 -10.91
N HIS A 544 -8.51 -15.66 -12.07
CA HIS A 544 -9.27 -14.65 -12.81
C HIS A 544 -10.68 -15.13 -13.22
N ILE A 545 -10.82 -16.39 -13.68
CA ILE A 545 -12.13 -16.98 -13.96
C ILE A 545 -12.97 -17.10 -12.67
N MET A 546 -12.36 -17.52 -11.55
CA MET A 546 -13.01 -17.61 -10.24
C MET A 546 -13.58 -16.26 -9.77
N ASP A 547 -12.79 -15.19 -9.90
CA ASP A 547 -13.12 -13.82 -9.49
C ASP A 547 -14.27 -13.20 -10.32
N VAL A 548 -14.39 -13.58 -11.60
CA VAL A 548 -15.55 -13.22 -12.44
C VAL A 548 -16.78 -14.10 -12.13
N GLY A 549 -16.57 -15.30 -11.55
CA GLY A 549 -17.60 -16.16 -10.96
C GLY A 549 -17.52 -17.66 -11.29
N GLY A 550 -16.55 -18.09 -12.11
CA GLY A 550 -16.43 -19.48 -12.59
C GLY A 550 -15.61 -20.39 -11.66
N LEU A 551 -16.27 -21.07 -10.73
CA LEU A 551 -15.59 -21.91 -9.73
C LEU A 551 -15.00 -23.22 -10.29
N THR A 552 -15.59 -23.82 -11.32
CA THR A 552 -15.25 -25.18 -11.75
C THR A 552 -13.84 -25.34 -12.35
N PRO A 553 -13.40 -24.49 -13.32
CA PRO A 553 -12.06 -24.61 -13.91
C PRO A 553 -10.93 -24.54 -12.88
N PHE A 554 -11.11 -23.74 -11.81
CA PHE A 554 -10.13 -23.58 -10.74
C PHE A 554 -9.85 -24.88 -9.99
N VAL A 555 -10.85 -25.74 -9.78
CA VAL A 555 -10.62 -27.05 -9.16
C VAL A 555 -9.88 -27.98 -10.12
N TRP A 556 -10.21 -27.96 -11.41
CA TRP A 556 -9.59 -28.82 -12.43
C TRP A 556 -8.10 -28.50 -12.63
N GLY A 557 -7.74 -27.25 -12.91
CA GLY A 557 -6.33 -26.91 -13.13
C GLY A 557 -5.48 -26.84 -11.86
N LEU A 558 -6.08 -26.85 -10.67
CA LEU A 558 -5.35 -27.14 -9.43
C LEU A 558 -4.93 -28.62 -9.35
N GLU A 559 -5.68 -29.56 -9.92
CA GLU A 559 -5.25 -30.97 -10.02
C GLU A 559 -4.02 -31.10 -10.92
N GLU A 560 -4.00 -30.40 -12.06
CA GLU A 560 -2.84 -30.36 -12.96
C GLU A 560 -1.64 -29.64 -12.32
N ARG A 561 -1.88 -28.57 -11.56
CA ARG A 561 -0.83 -27.89 -10.79
C ARG A 561 -0.26 -28.75 -9.66
N GLU A 562 -1.05 -29.64 -9.07
CA GLU A 562 -0.59 -30.63 -8.08
C GLU A 562 0.40 -31.63 -8.70
N LYS A 563 0.10 -32.12 -9.92
CA LYS A 563 0.99 -33.01 -10.68
C LYS A 563 2.33 -32.33 -10.99
N ILE A 564 2.30 -31.05 -11.38
CA ILE A 564 3.52 -30.26 -11.57
C ILE A 564 4.29 -30.10 -10.24
N MET A 565 3.62 -29.92 -9.09
CA MET A 565 4.30 -29.87 -7.78
C MET A 565 5.00 -31.18 -7.40
N GLU A 566 4.48 -32.35 -7.81
CA GLU A 566 5.18 -33.62 -7.62
C GLU A 566 6.51 -33.64 -8.38
N PHE A 567 6.55 -33.11 -9.61
CA PHE A 567 7.80 -32.99 -10.38
C PHE A 567 8.80 -32.01 -9.74
N TYR A 568 8.34 -31.04 -8.94
CA TYR A 568 9.23 -30.13 -8.19
C TYR A 568 9.76 -30.83 -6.93
N GLU A 569 8.91 -31.56 -6.21
CA GLU A 569 9.28 -32.33 -5.03
C GLU A 569 10.30 -33.42 -5.38
N ARG A 570 10.11 -34.14 -6.49
CA ARG A 570 11.01 -35.21 -6.94
C ARG A 570 12.41 -34.72 -7.33
N VAL A 571 12.58 -33.45 -7.74
CA VAL A 571 13.87 -32.88 -8.17
C VAL A 571 14.54 -32.02 -7.10
N SER A 572 13.79 -31.34 -6.24
CA SER A 572 14.33 -30.43 -5.23
C SER A 572 14.17 -30.89 -3.77
N GLY A 573 13.25 -31.83 -3.52
CA GLY A 573 12.77 -32.16 -2.18
C GLY A 573 11.69 -31.20 -1.64
N ALA A 574 11.22 -30.23 -2.45
CA ALA A 574 10.21 -29.25 -2.06
C ALA A 574 9.20 -28.97 -3.18
N ARG A 575 7.93 -28.76 -2.81
CA ARG A 575 6.81 -28.57 -3.76
C ARG A 575 6.69 -27.18 -4.36
N MET A 576 7.38 -26.16 -3.82
CA MET A 576 7.29 -24.78 -4.30
C MET A 576 8.66 -24.10 -4.34
N HIS A 577 9.16 -23.60 -3.21
CA HIS A 577 10.48 -22.99 -3.11
C HIS A 577 11.54 -24.09 -3.21
N ALA A 578 12.24 -24.14 -4.34
CA ALA A 578 13.04 -25.29 -4.76
C ALA A 578 14.54 -25.13 -4.46
N ALA A 579 15.07 -23.90 -4.42
CA ALA A 579 16.51 -23.64 -4.39
C ALA A 579 17.27 -24.45 -5.48
N TYR A 580 16.71 -24.63 -6.67
CA TYR A 580 17.12 -25.66 -7.64
C TYR A 580 17.93 -25.11 -8.81
N VAL A 581 17.45 -24.08 -9.50
CA VAL A 581 18.26 -23.35 -10.50
C VAL A 581 19.23 -22.47 -9.74
N ARG A 582 20.54 -22.61 -10.01
CA ARG A 582 21.60 -21.90 -9.27
C ARG A 582 22.58 -21.23 -10.22
N PRO A 583 23.27 -20.16 -9.81
CA PRO A 583 24.44 -19.67 -10.52
C PRO A 583 25.44 -20.81 -10.77
N GLY A 584 25.75 -21.09 -12.03
CA GLY A 584 26.58 -22.21 -12.47
C GLY A 584 25.82 -23.52 -12.79
N GLY A 585 24.49 -23.50 -12.94
CA GLY A 585 23.71 -24.63 -13.47
C GLY A 585 22.45 -24.98 -12.68
N VAL A 586 22.32 -26.24 -12.26
CA VAL A 586 21.21 -26.75 -11.41
C VAL A 586 21.74 -27.55 -10.22
N ALA A 587 20.96 -27.66 -9.14
CA ALA A 587 21.41 -28.21 -7.86
C ALA A 587 21.68 -29.73 -7.90
N TYR A 588 20.81 -30.48 -8.58
CA TYR A 588 20.81 -31.95 -8.72
C TYR A 588 20.41 -32.35 -10.14
N ASP A 589 20.71 -33.59 -10.55
CA ASP A 589 20.24 -34.12 -11.84
C ASP A 589 18.80 -34.65 -11.71
N LEU A 590 18.13 -34.87 -12.84
CA LEU A 590 16.79 -35.44 -12.86
C LEU A 590 16.82 -36.89 -12.33
N PRO A 591 15.91 -37.28 -11.41
CA PRO A 591 15.79 -38.67 -10.99
C PRO A 591 15.29 -39.56 -12.15
N PRO A 592 15.65 -40.85 -12.16
CA PRO A 592 15.21 -41.79 -13.20
C PRO A 592 13.68 -41.89 -13.28
N GLY A 593 13.16 -42.17 -14.48
CA GLY A 593 11.73 -42.24 -14.79
C GLY A 593 11.02 -40.90 -14.98
N LEU A 594 11.53 -39.80 -14.42
CA LEU A 594 10.82 -38.51 -14.42
C LEU A 594 10.50 -37.95 -15.82
N LEU A 595 11.35 -38.20 -16.82
CA LEU A 595 11.08 -37.77 -18.20
C LEU A 595 9.88 -38.50 -18.82
N GLU A 596 9.68 -39.78 -18.46
CA GLU A 596 8.54 -40.60 -18.89
C GLU A 596 7.25 -40.15 -18.19
N ASP A 597 7.33 -39.83 -16.89
CA ASP A 597 6.20 -39.29 -16.13
C ASP A 597 5.74 -37.91 -16.65
N ILE A 598 6.69 -37.01 -16.97
CA ILE A 598 6.39 -35.70 -17.57
C ILE A 598 5.76 -35.88 -18.97
N TYR A 599 6.23 -36.84 -19.77
CA TYR A 599 5.62 -37.17 -21.06
C TYR A 599 4.18 -37.68 -20.91
N HIS A 600 3.95 -38.61 -19.98
CA HIS A 600 2.61 -39.14 -19.69
C HIS A 600 1.65 -38.04 -19.21
N TRP A 601 2.13 -37.09 -18.40
CA TRP A 601 1.35 -35.92 -18.02
C TRP A 601 1.09 -34.97 -19.20
N ALA A 602 2.11 -34.62 -19.99
CA ALA A 602 2.00 -33.68 -21.10
C ALA A 602 0.99 -34.13 -22.17
N THR A 603 0.92 -35.43 -22.46
CA THR A 603 -0.12 -35.98 -23.36
C THR A 603 -1.55 -35.75 -22.84
N GLN A 604 -1.77 -35.86 -21.53
CA GLN A 604 -3.08 -35.68 -20.89
C GLN A 604 -3.46 -34.20 -20.70
N PHE A 605 -2.48 -33.34 -20.42
CA PHE A 605 -2.72 -31.91 -20.15
C PHE A 605 -3.34 -31.18 -21.35
N SER A 606 -3.07 -31.63 -22.58
CA SER A 606 -3.70 -31.10 -23.81
C SER A 606 -5.23 -31.05 -23.71
N GLY A 607 -5.88 -32.18 -23.46
CA GLY A 607 -7.33 -32.27 -23.32
C GLY A 607 -7.89 -31.52 -22.10
N ARG A 608 -7.10 -31.32 -21.04
CA ARG A 608 -7.49 -30.47 -19.89
C ARG A 608 -7.54 -28.99 -20.27
N VAL A 609 -6.61 -28.51 -21.10
CA VAL A 609 -6.65 -27.13 -21.64
C VAL A 609 -7.88 -26.96 -22.53
N ASP A 610 -8.18 -27.93 -23.39
CA ASP A 610 -9.34 -27.88 -24.29
C ASP A 610 -10.69 -27.88 -23.50
N GLU A 611 -10.82 -28.68 -22.44
CA GLU A 611 -11.99 -28.67 -21.53
C GLU A 611 -12.18 -27.34 -20.78
N ILE A 612 -11.08 -26.68 -20.40
CA ILE A 612 -11.10 -25.34 -19.79
C ILE A 612 -11.52 -24.30 -20.84
N GLU A 613 -11.04 -24.42 -22.08
CA GLU A 613 -11.37 -23.49 -23.16
C GLU A 613 -12.85 -23.61 -23.59
N GLU A 614 -13.38 -24.83 -23.73
CA GLU A 614 -14.77 -25.09 -24.13
C GLU A 614 -15.78 -24.41 -23.17
N LEU A 615 -15.53 -24.49 -21.87
CA LEU A 615 -16.41 -23.93 -20.83
C LEU A 615 -16.34 -22.39 -20.72
N VAL A 616 -15.28 -21.76 -21.24
CA VAL A 616 -14.94 -20.35 -20.95
C VAL A 616 -14.88 -19.48 -22.19
N THR A 617 -14.12 -19.82 -23.23
CA THR A 617 -13.90 -18.95 -24.41
C THR A 617 -15.18 -18.61 -25.16
N ASN A 618 -16.06 -19.61 -25.34
CA ASN A 618 -17.34 -19.44 -26.03
C ASN A 618 -18.49 -19.04 -25.10
N ASN A 619 -18.21 -18.84 -23.81
CA ASN A 619 -19.23 -18.50 -22.82
C ASN A 619 -19.62 -17.02 -22.94
N ARG A 620 -20.88 -16.76 -23.28
CA ARG A 620 -21.45 -15.41 -23.36
C ARG A 620 -21.16 -14.56 -22.11
N ILE A 621 -21.23 -15.14 -20.91
CA ILE A 621 -21.00 -14.40 -19.66
C ILE A 621 -19.53 -13.97 -19.55
N TRP A 622 -18.60 -14.85 -19.91
CA TRP A 622 -17.17 -14.54 -19.94
C TRP A 622 -16.87 -13.43 -20.95
N GLN A 623 -17.36 -13.58 -22.18
CA GLN A 623 -17.21 -12.59 -23.25
C GLN A 623 -17.79 -11.22 -22.84
N GLN A 624 -18.99 -11.17 -22.25
CA GLN A 624 -19.61 -9.94 -21.76
C GLN A 624 -18.89 -9.29 -20.56
N ARG A 625 -17.95 -9.98 -19.90
CA ARG A 625 -17.17 -9.49 -18.75
C ARG A 625 -15.66 -9.36 -19.04
N THR A 626 -15.25 -9.53 -20.29
CA THR A 626 -13.83 -9.43 -20.71
C THR A 626 -13.63 -8.70 -22.04
N ILE A 627 -14.52 -8.85 -23.02
CA ILE A 627 -14.40 -8.17 -24.31
C ILE A 627 -14.61 -6.67 -24.09
N GLY A 628 -13.63 -5.89 -24.55
CA GLY A 628 -13.63 -4.44 -24.49
C GLY A 628 -13.41 -3.80 -23.11
N ILE A 629 -13.18 -4.60 -22.06
CA ILE A 629 -12.85 -4.11 -20.71
C ILE A 629 -11.33 -3.96 -20.55
N GLY A 630 -10.92 -2.92 -19.82
CA GLY A 630 -9.53 -2.66 -19.45
C GLY A 630 -8.60 -2.39 -20.63
N LYS A 631 -9.12 -1.84 -21.74
CA LYS A 631 -8.36 -1.66 -22.99
C LYS A 631 -7.07 -0.87 -22.79
N VAL A 632 -5.99 -1.32 -23.43
CA VAL A 632 -4.69 -0.65 -23.45
C VAL A 632 -4.22 -0.52 -24.89
N SER A 633 -3.93 0.70 -25.35
CA SER A 633 -3.31 0.89 -26.67
C SER A 633 -1.83 0.47 -26.67
N ALA A 634 -1.31 0.16 -27.87
CA ALA A 634 0.09 -0.19 -28.06
C ALA A 634 1.07 0.92 -27.61
N GLN A 635 0.66 2.19 -27.59
CA GLN A 635 1.48 3.32 -27.13
C GLN A 635 1.47 3.41 -25.60
N GLU A 636 0.28 3.42 -24.98
CA GLU A 636 0.14 3.44 -23.52
C GLU A 636 0.85 2.24 -22.85
N ALA A 637 0.79 1.05 -23.47
CA ALA A 637 1.52 -0.13 -22.99
C ALA A 637 3.04 0.10 -22.94
N LEU A 638 3.62 0.81 -23.93
CA LEU A 638 5.05 1.12 -23.95
C LEU A 638 5.39 2.26 -22.98
N ASP A 639 4.57 3.30 -22.91
CA ASP A 639 4.78 4.46 -22.04
C ASP A 639 4.71 4.10 -20.55
N TYR A 640 3.82 3.17 -20.17
CA TYR A 640 3.76 2.58 -18.83
C TYR A 640 4.76 1.42 -18.61
N GLY A 641 5.57 1.07 -19.62
CA GLY A 641 6.59 0.02 -19.54
C GLY A 641 6.03 -1.40 -19.34
N PHE A 642 4.77 -1.64 -19.74
CA PHE A 642 4.15 -2.96 -19.68
C PHE A 642 4.92 -3.98 -20.51
N SER A 643 4.95 -5.21 -20.02
CA SER A 643 5.64 -6.34 -20.65
C SER A 643 4.77 -7.61 -20.60
N GLY A 644 5.22 -8.67 -21.28
CA GLY A 644 4.51 -9.96 -21.30
C GLY A 644 3.17 -9.91 -22.03
N VAL A 645 2.23 -10.71 -21.55
CA VAL A 645 0.84 -10.80 -22.04
C VAL A 645 0.15 -9.44 -22.11
N MET A 646 0.46 -8.52 -21.18
CA MET A 646 -0.10 -7.16 -21.17
C MET A 646 0.32 -6.34 -22.39
N LEU A 647 1.54 -6.56 -22.91
CA LEU A 647 2.06 -5.91 -24.11
C LEU A 647 1.62 -6.66 -25.39
N ARG A 648 1.66 -8.00 -25.36
CA ARG A 648 1.22 -8.86 -26.48
C ARG A 648 -0.27 -8.74 -26.78
N GLY A 649 -1.12 -8.59 -25.76
CA GLY A 649 -2.56 -8.37 -25.93
C GLY A 649 -2.90 -7.07 -26.68
N SER A 650 -2.05 -6.04 -26.56
CA SER A 650 -2.17 -4.75 -27.26
C SER A 650 -1.61 -4.76 -28.68
N GLY A 651 -1.23 -5.93 -29.22
CA GLY A 651 -0.80 -6.09 -30.61
C GLY A 651 0.71 -5.97 -30.87
N ILE A 652 1.55 -5.83 -29.84
CA ILE A 652 3.01 -5.74 -29.99
C ILE A 652 3.63 -7.15 -29.89
N PRO A 653 4.29 -7.67 -30.94
CA PRO A 653 4.90 -9.00 -30.95
C PRO A 653 6.26 -9.00 -30.22
N TRP A 654 6.25 -8.88 -28.89
CA TRP A 654 7.46 -8.88 -28.07
C TRP A 654 7.46 -10.03 -27.05
N ASP A 655 8.53 -10.82 -27.06
CA ASP A 655 8.83 -11.91 -26.10
C ASP A 655 10.36 -12.05 -26.01
N ILE A 656 10.91 -11.96 -24.79
CA ILE A 656 12.36 -11.98 -24.56
C ILE A 656 12.97 -13.32 -25.01
N ARG A 657 12.23 -14.44 -24.97
CA ARG A 657 12.71 -15.76 -25.43
C ARG A 657 12.98 -15.81 -26.93
N LYS A 658 12.33 -14.94 -27.73
CA LYS A 658 12.58 -14.82 -29.18
C LYS A 658 13.54 -13.68 -29.52
N VAL A 659 13.42 -12.53 -28.86
CA VAL A 659 14.21 -11.33 -29.19
C VAL A 659 15.62 -11.38 -28.59
N ALA A 660 15.77 -11.90 -27.38
CA ALA A 660 17.03 -11.99 -26.65
C ALA A 660 17.15 -13.37 -25.95
N PRO A 661 17.21 -14.47 -26.75
CA PRO A 661 17.11 -15.85 -26.27
C PRO A 661 18.11 -16.22 -25.17
N TYR A 662 17.80 -17.29 -24.46
CA TYR A 662 18.54 -17.78 -23.32
C TYR A 662 18.43 -19.29 -23.16
N ASP A 663 19.33 -19.87 -22.36
CA ASP A 663 19.49 -21.32 -22.14
C ASP A 663 19.42 -22.14 -23.44
N ALA A 664 18.27 -22.75 -23.77
CA ALA A 664 18.04 -23.48 -25.04
C ALA A 664 16.79 -23.00 -25.82
N TYR A 665 16.25 -21.80 -25.51
CA TYR A 665 15.08 -21.25 -26.21
C TYR A 665 15.33 -20.90 -27.69
N ASP A 666 16.60 -20.79 -28.09
CA ASP A 666 17.06 -20.66 -29.48
C ASP A 666 16.88 -21.96 -30.30
N GLN A 667 16.99 -23.11 -29.63
CA GLN A 667 16.89 -24.45 -30.23
C GLN A 667 15.47 -25.05 -30.17
N CYS A 668 14.50 -24.30 -29.62
CA CYS A 668 13.11 -24.70 -29.46
C CYS A 668 12.19 -23.97 -30.44
N GLU A 669 11.41 -24.73 -31.22
CA GLU A 669 10.43 -24.18 -32.14
C GLU A 669 9.09 -23.95 -31.41
N PHE A 670 8.64 -22.71 -31.35
CA PHE A 670 7.39 -22.29 -30.72
C PHE A 670 6.94 -20.95 -31.32
N ASP A 671 5.64 -20.71 -31.29
CA ASP A 671 5.00 -19.48 -31.76
C ASP A 671 4.68 -18.55 -30.59
N VAL A 672 4.50 -17.25 -30.86
CA VAL A 672 4.18 -16.24 -29.84
C VAL A 672 2.78 -15.69 -30.12
N PRO A 673 1.80 -15.89 -29.23
CA PRO A 673 0.45 -15.37 -29.42
C PRO A 673 0.40 -13.85 -29.19
N VAL A 674 -0.38 -13.15 -30.02
CA VAL A 674 -0.49 -11.69 -30.02
C VAL A 674 -1.96 -11.30 -30.22
N GLY A 675 -2.44 -10.40 -29.37
CA GLY A 675 -3.81 -9.85 -29.43
C GLY A 675 -3.97 -8.78 -30.50
N LYS A 676 -5.15 -8.13 -30.52
CA LYS A 676 -5.51 -7.09 -31.51
C LYS A 676 -6.19 -5.87 -30.89
N ASN A 677 -6.89 -6.06 -29.78
CA ASN A 677 -7.79 -5.09 -29.17
C ASN A 677 -7.27 -4.50 -27.86
N GLY A 678 -6.24 -5.11 -27.25
CA GLY A 678 -5.69 -4.68 -25.96
C GLY A 678 -6.61 -4.90 -24.76
N ASP A 679 -7.65 -5.71 -24.88
CA ASP A 679 -8.67 -5.93 -23.84
C ASP A 679 -8.38 -7.15 -22.94
N CYS A 680 -9.26 -7.38 -21.97
CA CYS A 680 -9.13 -8.52 -21.06
C CYS A 680 -9.29 -9.89 -21.76
N PHE A 681 -10.10 -9.98 -22.82
CA PHE A 681 -10.34 -11.23 -23.54
C PHE A 681 -9.13 -11.67 -24.38
N ASP A 682 -8.51 -10.75 -25.13
CA ASP A 682 -7.30 -11.03 -25.91
C ASP A 682 -6.14 -11.49 -24.99
N ARG A 683 -6.02 -10.90 -23.79
CA ARG A 683 -5.01 -11.28 -22.78
C ARG A 683 -5.29 -12.64 -22.15
N TYR A 684 -6.55 -13.03 -21.99
CA TYR A 684 -6.94 -14.38 -21.61
C TYR A 684 -6.58 -15.39 -22.72
N ALA A 685 -6.95 -15.10 -23.98
CA ALA A 685 -6.66 -15.96 -25.12
C ALA A 685 -5.15 -16.17 -25.35
N CYS A 686 -4.32 -15.13 -25.15
CA CYS A 686 -2.87 -15.26 -25.20
C CYS A 686 -2.33 -16.26 -24.16
N ARG A 687 -2.85 -16.27 -22.93
CA ARG A 687 -2.45 -17.23 -21.89
C ARG A 687 -2.91 -18.66 -22.19
N ILE A 688 -4.08 -18.83 -22.81
CA ILE A 688 -4.57 -20.15 -23.26
C ILE A 688 -3.63 -20.72 -24.34
N GLU A 689 -3.22 -19.91 -25.32
CA GLU A 689 -2.28 -20.36 -26.34
C GLU A 689 -0.85 -20.53 -25.80
N GLU A 690 -0.42 -19.71 -24.81
CA GLU A 690 0.85 -19.93 -24.11
C GLU A 690 0.91 -21.29 -23.39
N PHE A 691 -0.20 -21.90 -22.93
CA PHE A 691 -0.19 -23.31 -22.48
C PHE A 691 0.19 -24.27 -23.61
N ARG A 692 -0.39 -24.12 -24.81
CA ARG A 692 -0.14 -25.02 -25.95
C ARG A 692 1.30 -24.88 -26.45
N GLN A 693 1.82 -23.66 -26.50
CA GLN A 693 3.21 -23.40 -26.87
C GLN A 693 4.19 -23.88 -25.77
N SER A 694 3.83 -23.78 -24.49
CA SER A 694 4.61 -24.38 -23.38
C SER A 694 4.71 -25.90 -23.53
N LEU A 695 3.59 -26.59 -23.79
CA LEU A 695 3.57 -28.04 -24.08
C LEU A 695 4.46 -28.39 -25.29
N ARG A 696 4.39 -27.59 -26.37
CA ARG A 696 5.20 -27.77 -27.58
C ARG A 696 6.70 -27.66 -27.29
N ILE A 697 7.11 -26.77 -26.38
CA ILE A 697 8.50 -26.66 -25.92
C ILE A 697 8.87 -27.85 -25.02
N ILE A 698 8.01 -28.23 -24.07
CA ILE A 698 8.24 -29.35 -23.14
C ILE A 698 8.53 -30.65 -23.92
N ASN A 699 7.68 -31.01 -24.89
CA ASN A 699 7.89 -32.21 -25.71
C ASN A 699 9.24 -32.19 -26.44
N GLN A 700 9.63 -31.05 -27.05
CA GLN A 700 10.94 -30.91 -27.67
C GLN A 700 12.10 -31.00 -26.67
N CYS A 701 11.93 -30.50 -25.44
CA CYS A 701 12.94 -30.61 -24.39
C CYS A 701 13.11 -32.06 -23.92
N LEU A 702 12.05 -32.88 -23.94
CA LEU A 702 12.14 -34.32 -23.67
C LEU A 702 12.88 -35.05 -24.80
N ASP A 703 12.51 -34.79 -26.07
CA ASP A 703 13.13 -35.41 -27.24
C ASP A 703 14.63 -35.07 -27.41
N LYS A 704 15.02 -33.83 -27.07
CA LYS A 704 16.37 -33.28 -27.30
C LYS A 704 17.32 -33.38 -26.09
N MET A 705 16.86 -33.92 -24.95
CA MET A 705 17.60 -33.88 -23.67
C MET A 705 19.00 -34.56 -23.74
N PRO A 706 20.11 -33.82 -23.66
CA PRO A 706 21.44 -34.40 -23.81
C PRO A 706 21.95 -35.03 -22.50
N ALA A 707 22.81 -36.05 -22.63
CA ALA A 707 23.64 -36.51 -21.54
C ALA A 707 24.81 -35.54 -21.31
N GLY A 708 25.20 -35.28 -20.06
CA GLY A 708 26.28 -34.36 -19.73
C GLY A 708 26.30 -33.94 -18.27
N GLN A 709 27.19 -32.99 -17.93
CA GLN A 709 27.23 -32.38 -16.61
C GLN A 709 26.04 -31.43 -16.40
N ILE A 710 25.63 -31.27 -15.14
CA ILE A 710 24.52 -30.39 -14.70
C ILE A 710 24.98 -29.07 -14.07
N LYS A 711 26.29 -28.90 -13.90
CA LYS A 711 26.95 -27.76 -13.25
C LYS A 711 28.23 -27.43 -14.01
N VAL A 712 28.63 -26.16 -13.96
CA VAL A 712 29.94 -25.71 -14.44
C VAL A 712 31.04 -26.45 -13.67
N ASP A 713 32.08 -26.90 -14.38
CA ASP A 713 33.15 -27.73 -13.83
C ASP A 713 34.09 -26.96 -12.88
N ASP A 714 34.04 -25.62 -12.85
CA ASP A 714 34.82 -24.81 -11.90
C ASP A 714 34.32 -24.93 -10.45
N HIS A 715 35.06 -25.73 -9.68
CA HIS A 715 34.81 -25.99 -8.26
C HIS A 715 35.04 -24.76 -7.35
N LYS A 716 35.49 -23.61 -7.89
CA LYS A 716 35.48 -22.31 -7.18
C LYS A 716 34.09 -21.67 -7.11
N ILE A 717 33.15 -22.11 -7.96
CA ILE A 717 31.81 -21.52 -8.10
C ILE A 717 30.74 -22.57 -7.78
N ALA A 718 30.81 -23.73 -8.46
CA ALA A 718 29.90 -24.84 -8.24
C ALA A 718 30.45 -25.81 -7.17
N PRO A 719 29.64 -26.29 -6.21
CA PRO A 719 30.12 -27.24 -5.22
C PRO A 719 30.38 -28.63 -5.84
N PRO A 720 31.53 -29.27 -5.55
CA PRO A 720 31.89 -30.58 -6.11
C PRO A 720 30.97 -31.71 -5.66
N SER A 721 31.09 -32.88 -6.32
CA SER A 721 30.28 -34.05 -5.99
C SER A 721 30.58 -34.58 -4.58
N ARG A 722 29.58 -35.18 -3.92
CA ARG A 722 29.73 -35.72 -2.55
C ARG A 722 30.61 -36.99 -2.45
N ALA A 723 31.01 -37.56 -3.60
CA ALA A 723 32.06 -38.56 -3.67
C ALA A 723 33.43 -37.86 -3.69
N MET A 724 33.71 -37.07 -4.74
CA MET A 724 34.97 -36.34 -4.91
C MET A 724 35.38 -35.49 -3.69
N MET A 725 34.43 -34.87 -2.98
CA MET A 725 34.67 -34.14 -1.73
C MET A 725 35.29 -35.00 -0.59
N LYS A 726 35.07 -36.31 -0.60
CA LYS A 726 35.66 -37.25 0.38
C LYS A 726 37.01 -37.79 -0.06
N ASP A 727 37.23 -37.87 -1.38
CA ASP A 727 38.39 -38.53 -1.98
C ASP A 727 39.52 -37.53 -2.32
N SER A 728 39.19 -36.26 -2.60
CA SER A 728 40.12 -35.17 -2.96
C SER A 728 40.14 -34.07 -1.91
N MET A 729 41.35 -33.68 -1.48
CA MET A 729 41.58 -32.60 -0.52
C MET A 729 41.17 -31.23 -1.10
N GLU A 730 41.44 -31.01 -2.39
CA GLU A 730 41.04 -29.81 -3.13
C GLU A 730 39.52 -29.67 -3.12
N SER A 731 38.81 -30.76 -3.41
CA SER A 731 37.35 -30.80 -3.42
C SER A 731 36.76 -30.50 -2.04
N LEU A 732 37.40 -30.96 -0.97
CA LEU A 732 37.02 -30.63 0.41
C LEU A 732 37.27 -29.15 0.75
N ILE A 733 38.42 -28.58 0.35
CA ILE A 733 38.75 -27.15 0.54
C ILE A 733 37.75 -26.26 -0.22
N HIS A 734 37.47 -26.59 -1.48
CA HIS A 734 36.49 -25.89 -2.31
C HIS A 734 35.08 -25.95 -1.71
N HIS A 735 34.64 -27.13 -1.25
CA HIS A 735 33.38 -27.27 -0.54
C HIS A 735 33.33 -26.41 0.74
N PHE A 736 34.36 -26.49 1.59
CA PHE A 736 34.42 -25.73 2.84
C PHE A 736 34.32 -24.22 2.60
N LYS A 737 35.09 -23.68 1.63
CA LYS A 737 35.03 -22.25 1.27
C LYS A 737 33.68 -21.85 0.71
N LEU A 738 33.10 -22.62 -0.23
CA LEU A 738 31.83 -22.29 -0.87
C LEU A 738 30.64 -22.19 0.11
N PHE A 739 30.66 -22.95 1.20
CA PHE A 739 29.59 -22.94 2.21
C PHE A 739 29.85 -22.05 3.43
N SER A 740 31.10 -21.61 3.66
CA SER A 740 31.44 -20.66 4.74
C SER A 740 31.58 -19.22 4.25
N GLU A 741 32.43 -19.00 3.24
CA GLU A 741 32.74 -17.70 2.62
C GLU A 741 31.85 -17.44 1.39
N GLY A 742 31.62 -18.45 0.56
CA GLY A 742 31.04 -18.31 -0.77
C GLY A 742 32.07 -17.90 -1.83
N TYR A 743 31.63 -17.77 -3.09
CA TYR A 743 32.46 -17.26 -4.18
C TYR A 743 32.37 -15.73 -4.27
N SER A 744 33.47 -15.08 -4.63
CA SER A 744 33.49 -13.65 -4.96
C SER A 744 33.14 -13.43 -6.43
N VAL A 745 32.28 -12.46 -6.72
CA VAL A 745 31.87 -12.10 -8.09
C VAL A 745 32.66 -10.87 -8.53
N PRO A 746 33.24 -10.82 -9.75
CA PRO A 746 33.98 -9.66 -10.26
C PRO A 746 33.24 -8.32 -10.07
N PRO A 747 33.94 -7.21 -9.80
CA PRO A 747 33.31 -5.90 -9.66
C PRO A 747 32.70 -5.46 -11.00
N GLY A 748 31.45 -5.00 -10.97
CA GLY A 748 30.71 -4.64 -12.17
C GLY A 748 29.20 -4.58 -11.95
N GLU A 749 28.48 -4.13 -12.97
CA GLU A 749 27.02 -3.97 -12.97
C GLU A 749 26.41 -4.77 -14.12
N THR A 750 25.23 -5.34 -13.91
CA THR A 750 24.50 -6.07 -14.96
C THR A 750 23.00 -5.87 -14.85
N TYR A 751 22.32 -5.88 -15.99
CA TYR A 751 20.89 -6.15 -16.07
C TYR A 751 20.68 -7.47 -16.83
N ALA A 752 20.02 -8.42 -16.19
CA ALA A 752 19.56 -9.64 -16.82
C ALA A 752 18.04 -9.70 -16.72
N ALA A 753 17.39 -9.77 -17.88
CA ALA A 753 15.95 -9.98 -18.00
C ALA A 753 15.65 -11.36 -18.60
N ILE A 754 14.46 -11.86 -18.29
CA ILE A 754 13.85 -13.08 -18.86
C ILE A 754 12.35 -12.85 -19.09
N GLU A 755 11.73 -13.73 -19.88
CA GLU A 755 10.28 -13.79 -20.02
C GLU A 755 9.69 -14.67 -18.90
N ALA A 756 9.43 -14.10 -17.73
CA ALA A 756 8.60 -14.74 -16.72
C ALA A 756 7.15 -14.88 -17.25
N PRO A 757 6.30 -15.74 -16.66
CA PRO A 757 4.93 -15.93 -17.15
C PRO A 757 4.04 -14.69 -17.02
N LYS A 758 4.42 -13.76 -16.12
CA LYS A 758 3.80 -12.45 -15.94
C LYS A 758 4.31 -11.41 -16.96
N GLY A 759 5.58 -11.51 -17.38
CA GLY A 759 6.21 -10.64 -18.37
C GLY A 759 7.71 -10.50 -18.16
N GLU A 760 8.27 -9.32 -18.49
CA GLU A 760 9.68 -9.01 -18.22
C GLU A 760 9.93 -8.99 -16.70
N MET A 761 10.59 -10.04 -16.21
CA MET A 761 11.28 -9.99 -14.93
C MET A 761 12.75 -9.66 -15.19
N GLY A 762 13.28 -8.69 -14.46
CA GLY A 762 14.69 -8.28 -14.57
C GLY A 762 15.37 -8.15 -13.21
N VAL A 763 16.65 -8.47 -13.15
CA VAL A 763 17.51 -8.23 -11.98
C VAL A 763 18.62 -7.27 -12.38
N TYR A 764 18.69 -6.14 -11.70
CA TYR A 764 19.82 -5.21 -11.71
C TYR A 764 20.76 -5.55 -10.54
N LEU A 765 21.97 -5.99 -10.86
CA LEU A 765 22.90 -6.54 -9.88
C LEU A 765 24.25 -5.82 -9.96
N VAL A 766 24.68 -5.28 -8.83
CA VAL A 766 25.96 -4.57 -8.65
C VAL A 766 26.86 -5.39 -7.73
N SER A 767 28.05 -5.73 -8.23
CA SER A 767 29.13 -6.32 -7.44
C SER A 767 30.24 -5.30 -7.21
N ASN A 768 30.79 -5.31 -5.99
CA ASN A 768 31.99 -4.57 -5.60
C ASN A 768 33.25 -5.47 -5.55
N GLY A 769 33.20 -6.68 -6.10
CA GLY A 769 34.29 -7.65 -6.04
C GLY A 769 34.25 -8.61 -4.85
N THR A 770 33.22 -8.55 -4.00
CA THR A 770 33.10 -9.41 -2.80
C THR A 770 32.20 -10.63 -3.03
N ASN A 771 32.03 -11.43 -1.97
CA ASN A 771 31.14 -12.59 -1.88
C ASN A 771 29.65 -12.25 -1.68
N ARG A 772 29.29 -10.96 -1.59
CA ARG A 772 27.92 -10.46 -1.42
C ARG A 772 27.58 -9.44 -2.51
N PRO A 773 26.30 -9.34 -2.94
CA PRO A 773 25.89 -8.29 -3.86
C PRO A 773 25.91 -6.94 -3.14
N TYR A 774 26.56 -5.94 -3.72
CA TYR A 774 26.60 -4.59 -3.17
C TYR A 774 25.23 -3.90 -3.29
N ARG A 775 24.55 -4.11 -4.43
CA ARG A 775 23.12 -3.82 -4.59
C ARG A 775 22.48 -4.89 -5.47
N CYS A 776 21.27 -5.28 -5.12
CA CYS A 776 20.41 -6.09 -5.96
C CYS A 776 19.04 -5.41 -6.02
N SER A 777 18.66 -4.86 -7.17
CA SER A 777 17.32 -4.33 -7.40
C SER A 777 16.57 -5.13 -8.44
N ILE A 778 15.26 -5.28 -8.25
CA ILE A 778 14.46 -6.26 -8.99
C ILE A 778 13.36 -5.52 -9.75
N SER A 779 13.34 -5.67 -11.06
CA SER A 779 12.24 -5.21 -11.92
C SER A 779 11.18 -6.31 -11.99
N ALA A 780 10.04 -6.11 -11.32
CA ALA A 780 8.88 -7.00 -11.45
C ALA A 780 7.92 -6.47 -12.53
N PRO A 781 7.30 -7.37 -13.33
CA PRO A 781 6.26 -6.98 -14.29
C PRO A 781 5.02 -6.42 -13.58
N GLY A 782 4.52 -7.09 -12.54
CA GLY A 782 3.28 -6.72 -11.83
C GLY A 782 3.34 -5.36 -11.14
N PHE A 783 4.52 -4.88 -10.74
CA PHE A 783 4.69 -3.51 -10.22
C PHE A 783 4.40 -2.46 -11.31
N ARG A 784 4.91 -2.67 -12.54
CA ARG A 784 4.61 -1.78 -13.68
C ARG A 784 3.15 -1.89 -14.10
N HIS A 785 2.60 -3.12 -14.15
CA HIS A 785 1.19 -3.34 -14.50
C HIS A 785 0.24 -2.64 -13.53
N LEU A 786 0.45 -2.77 -12.21
CA LEU A 786 -0.38 -2.14 -11.18
C LEU A 786 -0.29 -0.61 -11.20
N ALA A 787 0.84 -0.02 -11.58
CA ALA A 787 0.95 1.43 -11.79
C ALA A 787 0.02 1.95 -12.91
N GLY A 788 -0.39 1.09 -13.84
CA GLY A 788 -1.38 1.40 -14.87
C GLY A 788 -2.84 1.12 -14.48
N ALA A 789 -3.11 0.62 -13.26
CA ALA A 789 -4.46 0.23 -12.86
C ALA A 789 -5.47 1.39 -12.86
N ASP A 790 -5.03 2.61 -12.55
CA ASP A 790 -5.88 3.80 -12.62
C ASP A 790 -6.34 4.09 -14.06
N PHE A 791 -5.43 4.17 -15.03
CA PHE A 791 -5.83 4.46 -16.42
C PHE A 791 -6.72 3.36 -17.01
N MET A 792 -6.43 2.09 -16.69
CA MET A 792 -7.22 0.94 -17.16
C MET A 792 -8.61 0.85 -16.55
N ALA A 793 -8.80 1.35 -15.32
CA ALA A 793 -10.06 1.24 -14.58
C ALA A 793 -10.98 2.46 -14.70
N ARG A 794 -10.46 3.64 -15.08
CA ARG A 794 -11.28 4.83 -15.35
C ARG A 794 -12.41 4.51 -16.33
N HIS A 795 -13.59 5.07 -16.08
CA HIS A 795 -14.82 4.88 -16.86
C HIS A 795 -15.34 3.42 -16.95
N HIS A 796 -14.77 2.49 -16.16
CA HIS A 796 -15.30 1.15 -15.99
C HIS A 796 -16.13 1.05 -14.71
N TYR A 797 -16.94 0.00 -14.60
CA TYR A 797 -17.74 -0.26 -13.41
C TYR A 797 -16.97 -1.03 -12.34
N LEU A 798 -17.39 -0.88 -11.08
CA LEU A 798 -16.80 -1.59 -9.93
C LEU A 798 -16.62 -3.12 -10.13
N PRO A 799 -17.55 -3.87 -10.77
CA PRO A 799 -17.34 -5.30 -11.04
C PRO A 799 -16.22 -5.59 -12.04
N ASP A 800 -15.95 -4.67 -12.97
CA ASP A 800 -14.99 -4.87 -14.07
C ASP A 800 -13.56 -4.55 -13.64
N MET A 801 -13.38 -3.75 -12.59
CA MET A 801 -12.09 -3.62 -11.88
C MET A 801 -11.56 -4.97 -11.39
N VAL A 802 -12.44 -5.88 -10.94
CA VAL A 802 -12.05 -7.25 -10.54
C VAL A 802 -11.53 -8.05 -11.74
N ALA A 803 -12.16 -7.93 -12.92
CA ALA A 803 -11.66 -8.56 -14.14
C ALA A 803 -10.31 -7.96 -14.57
N ILE A 804 -10.15 -6.63 -14.46
CA ILE A 804 -8.90 -5.92 -14.74
C ILE A 804 -7.75 -6.44 -13.86
N ILE A 805 -7.94 -6.51 -12.54
CA ILE A 805 -6.95 -7.05 -11.58
C ILE A 805 -6.56 -8.48 -11.96
N GLY A 806 -7.53 -9.34 -12.28
CA GLY A 806 -7.28 -10.71 -12.71
C GLY A 806 -6.44 -10.80 -14.00
N THR A 807 -6.67 -9.92 -14.98
CA THR A 807 -5.86 -9.93 -16.22
C THR A 807 -4.44 -9.41 -16.06
N MET A 808 -4.18 -8.53 -15.09
CA MET A 808 -2.82 -8.11 -14.71
C MET A 808 -2.01 -9.26 -14.08
N ASP A 809 -2.68 -10.27 -13.50
CA ASP A 809 -2.04 -11.43 -12.86
C ASP A 809 -1.06 -11.02 -11.73
N LEU A 810 -1.53 -10.14 -10.84
CA LEU A 810 -0.73 -9.57 -9.76
C LEU A 810 -0.45 -10.58 -8.64
N VAL A 811 0.83 -10.68 -8.25
CA VAL A 811 1.26 -11.41 -7.05
C VAL A 811 2.03 -10.46 -6.14
N PHE A 812 1.48 -10.12 -4.99
CA PHE A 812 2.02 -9.02 -4.16
C PHE A 812 3.40 -9.26 -3.58
N GLY A 813 3.92 -10.51 -3.58
CA GLY A 813 5.31 -10.78 -3.22
C GLY A 813 6.33 -10.30 -4.27
N GLU A 814 5.93 -10.11 -5.54
CA GLU A 814 6.77 -9.43 -6.54
C GLU A 814 6.50 -7.93 -6.66
N VAL A 815 5.38 -7.43 -6.12
CA VAL A 815 5.10 -5.98 -6.06
C VAL A 815 5.81 -5.36 -4.84
N ASP A 816 5.56 -5.92 -3.65
CA ASP A 816 6.02 -5.40 -2.36
C ASP A 816 7.26 -6.17 -1.87
N ARG A 817 8.46 -5.60 -2.01
CA ARG A 817 9.72 -6.36 -1.85
C ARG A 817 10.66 -5.84 -0.79
#